data_AF-A0A671V5G1-F1
#
_entry.id   AF-A0A671V5G1-F1
#
_cell.length_a   1.000
_cell.length_b   1.000
_cell.length_c   1.000
_cell.angle_alpha   90.00
_cell.angle_beta   90.00
_cell.angle_gamma   90.00
#
_symmetry.space_group_name_H-M   'P 1'
#
loop_
_entity.id
_entity.type
_entity.pdbx_description
1 polymer ?
#
loop_
_entity_poly.entity_id
_entity_poly.type
_entity_poly.pdbx_seq_one_letter_code
_entity_poly.pdbx_strand_id
1 'polypeptide(L)'
;MTTSERVVDLLNQAALMTTDDKLTVLKQVQELIINKDPSLLDNFLDEMIAFQTDKSIEVRKFVIGFIEEACKRDNELLLRLIANLNMLLKDDSVNVVKKAILTLTQLYKVTLQWLVRSKAVTERQEACWDLVTQMKGDVLALLDSENDGVRTHAIKFTESLIITLSPRTSDSDVPKRQEGDTSLDKVPKDHSYIRYDTLCEEGKNALERLLKFMVHPAISSINLTTALGSLATIARQRPMFMSEVVQAYETLHANLPPTLAKSQVSSVRKNLKLHLVAVLKHPCSLEFQGQISTLLLDLGMPQSEITRSTPAPREQRKRPRHEQYTEGKKVKMEPALIEDDEDKEEPAPLSVPKPAAVPVAQSAIDLTAEFLHPLLNPENVANLVLISMVYLPDVMPASFQATYTPVESAGTDAQIKHLARLMATQMTAAGIGPGLEQCKAREDDAGKEEGSEDGPGAKDQLIKRKFPAVMVGQAISVVGGYTEKTPAEAAPAVKRLPEPILPTTQTKMAGASGRKKVFRLSDVVQPLSEAQIEKLTSRAVKRILHSEKSIAQSGMSHVRVKLLSRLVTQFEGMMKEDVLEFILDDIRTRSDLAFSLLYQEYNSYLSQLPSGLLDSYDHCLYTLLSGLQEKPEQRDGLFTKLVLEAPVITESALEVIRRYCEDESRVYLGMTTLKELIIKRPSRQFQYLHVLLDLSSHEKEKVRTTALAFLKRMYEKDQLRDYIEKFALNYMQLLVHPNPPSLLFGADKDTGLELHETSSFLVHSCSLSVAAPWTEDTAIADIKRSVLRAIEQPIRGMGMNSPELLLLVENCPKGAETLVTRCLHILTDKVPPSPELVERVRDLYHKRVPDVRFLIPVINGLEKNEVIQALPKLIKLNPIVVKEVFNRLLGTQHSEGSSSVSPLTPGDLLIALHNIDSTKCDMKSIIKATNLCFGERNVYTSEVLAVVMQQLMEQSPLPMLLMRTVIQSLTMYPRLGGFVMNILSRLIVKQVWKYPKVWEGFVKCCQRTKPQSYSVLLQLPPAQLTSVFERCPEMREPLLQHVHSFTPHQVRAVYKINQPHLQSNQIKSNQINFIYIAQNHNHIASVGFTICTVNNILCP
;
A
#
# COMPACT_ATOMS: atom_id res chain seq x y z
N MET A 1 24.99 -36.65 11.65
CA MET A 1 24.31 -36.51 10.35
C MET A 1 24.80 -35.26 9.67
N THR A 2 25.37 -35.35 8.46
CA THR A 2 25.85 -34.18 7.70
C THR A 2 24.69 -33.36 7.11
N THR A 3 24.98 -32.17 6.55
CA THR A 3 23.97 -31.38 5.83
C THR A 3 23.40 -32.15 4.64
N SER A 4 24.26 -32.84 3.87
CA SER A 4 23.86 -33.67 2.73
C SER A 4 22.95 -34.83 3.16
N GLU A 5 23.33 -35.61 4.18
CA GLU A 5 22.48 -36.67 4.74
C GLU A 5 21.11 -36.16 5.19
N ARG A 6 21.05 -34.96 5.80
CA ARG A 6 19.77 -34.36 6.22
C ARG A 6 18.93 -33.87 5.03
N VAL A 7 19.55 -33.42 3.95
CA VAL A 7 18.82 -33.07 2.71
C VAL A 7 18.22 -34.32 2.07
N VAL A 8 18.98 -35.41 1.95
CA VAL A 8 18.48 -36.71 1.46
C VAL A 8 17.32 -37.24 2.32
N ASP A 9 17.46 -37.21 3.64
CA ASP A 9 16.44 -37.62 4.61
C ASP A 9 15.14 -36.78 4.45
N LEU A 10 15.26 -35.45 4.37
CA LEU A 10 14.12 -34.55 4.15
C LEU A 10 13.47 -34.74 2.77
N LEU A 11 14.24 -34.94 1.69
CA LEU A 11 13.69 -35.18 0.35
C LEU A 11 12.91 -36.49 0.28
N ASN A 12 13.43 -37.56 0.89
CA ASN A 12 12.72 -38.85 0.99
C ASN A 12 11.43 -38.73 1.80
N GLN A 13 11.43 -37.96 2.90
CA GLN A 13 10.21 -37.65 3.65
C GLN A 13 9.22 -36.85 2.80
N ALA A 14 9.67 -35.79 2.11
CA ALA A 14 8.82 -34.96 1.26
C ALA A 14 8.15 -35.77 0.13
N ALA A 15 8.86 -36.73 -0.49
CA ALA A 15 8.32 -37.58 -1.55
C ALA A 15 7.12 -38.44 -1.08
N LEU A 16 7.10 -38.84 0.20
CA LEU A 16 6.06 -39.69 0.80
C LEU A 16 4.92 -38.89 1.49
N MET A 17 5.08 -37.57 1.66
CA MET A 17 4.19 -36.73 2.45
C MET A 17 2.97 -36.18 1.68
N THR A 18 1.90 -35.95 2.45
CA THR A 18 0.73 -35.14 2.08
C THR A 18 1.06 -33.65 1.97
N THR A 19 0.15 -32.89 1.35
CA THR A 19 0.41 -31.59 0.72
C THR A 19 1.10 -30.53 1.59
N ASP A 20 0.60 -30.28 2.80
CA ASP A 20 0.98 -29.10 3.57
C ASP A 20 2.27 -29.33 4.39
N ASP A 21 2.46 -30.55 4.91
CA ASP A 21 3.70 -30.94 5.59
C ASP A 21 4.87 -30.99 4.61
N LYS A 22 4.65 -31.52 3.39
CA LYS A 22 5.61 -31.52 2.28
C LYS A 22 6.18 -30.13 2.01
N LEU A 23 5.34 -29.08 2.00
CA LEU A 23 5.81 -27.70 1.81
C LEU A 23 6.73 -27.20 2.93
N THR A 24 6.50 -27.65 4.16
CA THR A 24 7.32 -27.29 5.33
C THR A 24 8.68 -28.00 5.29
N VAL A 25 8.70 -29.25 4.83
CA VAL A 25 9.93 -30.03 4.61
C VAL A 25 10.75 -29.49 3.43
N LEU A 26 10.14 -29.20 2.29
CA LEU A 26 10.84 -28.65 1.12
C LEU A 26 11.45 -27.25 1.39
N LYS A 27 10.79 -26.42 2.21
CA LYS A 27 11.39 -25.15 2.69
C LYS A 27 12.61 -25.34 3.57
N GLN A 28 12.66 -26.41 4.39
CA GLN A 28 13.87 -26.76 5.14
C GLN A 28 14.99 -27.18 4.19
N VAL A 29 14.70 -27.99 3.16
CA VAL A 29 15.69 -28.35 2.13
C VAL A 29 16.23 -27.10 1.43
N GLN A 30 15.37 -26.18 0.99
CA GLN A 30 15.77 -24.92 0.37
C GLN A 30 16.74 -24.12 1.26
N GLU A 31 16.45 -23.94 2.55
CA GLU A 31 17.33 -23.22 3.47
C GLU A 31 18.69 -23.93 3.63
N LEU A 32 18.70 -25.27 3.69
CA LEU A 32 19.93 -26.05 3.78
C LEU A 32 20.82 -25.90 2.53
N ILE A 33 20.25 -25.94 1.32
CA ILE A 33 21.03 -25.95 0.07
C ILE A 33 21.25 -24.57 -0.58
N ILE A 34 20.44 -23.55 -0.26
CA ILE A 34 20.66 -22.17 -0.77
C ILE A 34 21.44 -21.31 0.22
N ASN A 35 21.24 -21.47 1.53
CA ASN A 35 21.77 -20.55 2.54
C ASN A 35 22.81 -21.17 3.46
N LYS A 36 22.56 -22.37 4.01
CA LYS A 36 23.48 -23.01 4.96
C LYS A 36 24.71 -23.61 4.28
N ASP A 37 24.52 -24.34 3.19
CA ASP A 37 25.60 -25.01 2.43
C ASP A 37 25.34 -24.93 0.92
N PRO A 38 25.68 -23.79 0.27
CA PRO A 38 25.45 -23.57 -1.16
C PRO A 38 26.14 -24.58 -2.09
N SER A 39 27.14 -25.33 -1.59
CA SER A 39 27.83 -26.35 -2.39
C SER A 39 26.94 -27.55 -2.73
N LEU A 40 25.82 -27.71 -2.02
CA LEU A 40 24.85 -28.78 -2.22
C LEU A 40 23.75 -28.42 -3.25
N LEU A 41 23.71 -27.17 -3.74
CA LEU A 41 22.61 -26.70 -4.60
C LEU A 41 22.54 -27.43 -5.95
N ASP A 42 23.67 -27.59 -6.64
CA ASP A 42 23.74 -28.29 -7.94
C ASP A 42 23.55 -29.81 -7.79
N ASN A 43 23.96 -30.36 -6.63
CA ASN A 43 23.86 -31.79 -6.29
C ASN A 43 22.42 -32.28 -6.02
N PHE A 44 21.52 -31.38 -5.59
CA PHE A 44 20.12 -31.70 -5.26
C PHE A 44 19.12 -30.92 -6.13
N LEU A 45 19.59 -30.39 -7.26
CA LEU A 45 18.79 -29.51 -8.12
C LEU A 45 17.64 -30.30 -8.77
N ASP A 46 17.94 -31.48 -9.32
CA ASP A 46 16.96 -32.25 -10.10
C ASP A 46 15.87 -32.86 -9.20
N GLU A 47 16.22 -33.28 -7.97
CA GLU A 47 15.25 -33.74 -6.96
C GLU A 47 14.30 -32.63 -6.52
N MET A 48 14.81 -31.40 -6.32
CA MET A 48 13.97 -30.25 -5.98
C MET A 48 13.07 -29.82 -7.15
N ILE A 49 13.55 -29.93 -8.38
CA ILE A 49 12.78 -29.61 -9.60
C ILE A 49 11.76 -30.69 -9.95
N ALA A 50 11.97 -31.97 -9.60
CA ALA A 50 11.01 -33.05 -9.84
C ALA A 50 9.59 -32.74 -9.29
N PHE A 51 9.51 -32.04 -8.16
CA PHE A 51 8.26 -31.57 -7.54
C PHE A 51 7.47 -30.56 -8.41
N GLN A 52 8.01 -30.06 -9.53
CA GLN A 52 7.25 -29.25 -10.50
C GLN A 52 6.07 -30.00 -11.12
N THR A 53 6.07 -31.33 -11.04
CA THR A 53 4.97 -32.20 -11.53
C THR A 53 3.97 -32.58 -10.43
N ASP A 54 4.15 -32.09 -9.20
CA ASP A 54 3.25 -32.38 -8.09
C ASP A 54 1.84 -31.82 -8.35
N LYS A 55 0.81 -32.58 -7.98
CA LYS A 55 -0.60 -32.21 -8.16
C LYS A 55 -0.96 -30.93 -7.40
N SER A 56 -0.26 -30.62 -6.31
CA SER A 56 -0.48 -29.40 -5.51
C SER A 56 0.02 -28.14 -6.21
N ILE A 57 -0.92 -27.21 -6.44
CA ILE A 57 -0.67 -25.84 -6.90
C ILE A 57 0.36 -25.13 -6.02
N GLU A 58 0.33 -25.35 -4.70
CA GLU A 58 1.26 -24.70 -3.76
C GLU A 58 2.67 -25.29 -3.83
N VAL A 59 2.80 -26.60 -4.12
CA VAL A 59 4.11 -27.22 -4.34
C VAL A 59 4.73 -26.72 -5.66
N ARG A 60 3.95 -26.62 -6.74
CA ARG A 60 4.45 -26.03 -8.00
C ARG A 60 4.82 -24.55 -7.86
N LYS A 61 4.02 -23.76 -7.12
CA LYS A 61 4.37 -22.37 -6.75
C LYS A 61 5.64 -22.28 -5.89
N PHE A 62 5.86 -23.25 -5.00
CA PHE A 62 7.10 -23.36 -4.22
C PHE A 62 8.30 -23.62 -5.15
N VAL A 63 8.21 -24.56 -6.10
CA VAL A 63 9.30 -24.85 -7.05
C VAL A 63 9.65 -23.64 -7.91
N ILE A 64 8.67 -22.83 -8.34
CA ILE A 64 8.95 -21.54 -9.00
C ILE A 64 9.73 -20.59 -8.05
N GLY A 65 9.38 -20.55 -6.77
CA GLY A 65 10.12 -19.78 -5.75
C GLY A 65 11.53 -20.30 -5.51
N PHE A 66 11.74 -21.62 -5.56
CA PHE A 66 13.05 -22.25 -5.48
C PHE A 66 13.92 -21.88 -6.69
N ILE A 67 13.38 -21.95 -7.91
CA ILE A 67 14.06 -21.50 -9.15
C ILE A 67 14.47 -20.03 -9.02
N GLU A 68 13.61 -19.17 -8.47
CA GLU A 68 13.90 -17.75 -8.28
C GLU A 68 15.11 -17.51 -7.36
N GLU A 69 15.18 -18.20 -6.22
CA GLU A 69 16.30 -18.03 -5.27
C GLU A 69 17.57 -18.77 -5.71
N ALA A 70 17.45 -19.92 -6.38
CA ALA A 70 18.59 -20.63 -6.96
C ALA A 70 19.28 -19.79 -8.03
N CYS A 71 18.53 -19.24 -9.01
CA CYS A 71 19.06 -18.39 -10.06
C CYS A 71 19.59 -17.03 -9.55
N LYS A 72 19.17 -16.56 -8.37
CA LYS A 72 19.75 -15.40 -7.67
C LYS A 72 21.06 -15.74 -6.96
N ARG A 73 21.19 -16.96 -6.42
CA ARG A 73 22.37 -17.46 -5.71
C ARG A 73 23.51 -17.77 -6.69
N ASP A 74 23.17 -18.41 -7.81
CA ASP A 74 24.08 -18.71 -8.92
C ASP A 74 23.32 -18.52 -10.25
N ASN A 75 23.87 -17.70 -11.15
CA ASN A 75 23.23 -17.40 -12.43
C ASN A 75 23.42 -18.51 -13.47
N GLU A 76 24.44 -19.38 -13.35
CA GLU A 76 24.70 -20.44 -14.34
C GLU A 76 23.63 -21.54 -14.29
N LEU A 77 23.02 -21.77 -13.11
CA LEU A 77 21.91 -22.69 -12.93
C LEU A 77 20.69 -22.35 -13.80
N LEU A 78 20.54 -21.10 -14.24
CA LEU A 78 19.48 -20.69 -15.16
C LEU A 78 19.51 -21.51 -16.47
N LEU A 79 20.69 -21.93 -16.93
CA LEU A 79 20.85 -22.79 -18.11
C LEU A 79 20.12 -24.14 -17.97
N ARG A 80 20.02 -24.67 -16.74
CA ARG A 80 19.28 -25.89 -16.40
C ARG A 80 17.80 -25.59 -16.08
N LEU A 81 17.52 -24.43 -15.49
CA LEU A 81 16.22 -24.11 -14.89
C LEU A 81 15.23 -23.36 -15.80
N ILE A 82 15.69 -22.69 -16.86
CA ILE A 82 14.82 -21.85 -17.70
C ILE A 82 13.70 -22.64 -18.41
N ALA A 83 13.99 -23.86 -18.88
CA ALA A 83 12.98 -24.72 -19.51
C ALA A 83 11.87 -25.15 -18.53
N ASN A 84 12.25 -25.40 -17.27
CA ASN A 84 11.32 -25.73 -16.20
C ASN A 84 10.40 -24.55 -15.86
N LEU A 85 10.96 -23.33 -15.80
CA LEU A 85 10.16 -22.11 -15.63
C LEU A 85 9.23 -21.82 -16.84
N ASN A 86 9.66 -22.12 -18.07
CA ASN A 86 8.81 -22.02 -19.27
C ASN A 86 7.62 -22.98 -19.22
N MET A 87 7.82 -24.21 -18.74
CA MET A 87 6.73 -25.17 -18.54
C MET A 87 5.75 -24.68 -17.46
N LEU A 88 6.26 -24.20 -16.32
CA LEU A 88 5.47 -23.66 -15.21
C LEU A 88 4.76 -22.32 -15.54
N LEU A 89 5.23 -21.59 -16.55
CA LEU A 89 4.53 -20.43 -17.12
C LEU A 89 3.29 -20.84 -17.96
N LYS A 90 3.21 -22.12 -18.35
CA LYS A 90 2.15 -22.71 -19.20
C LYS A 90 1.33 -23.77 -18.45
N ASP A 91 1.31 -23.68 -17.13
CA ASP A 91 0.53 -24.52 -16.21
C ASP A 91 -0.99 -24.25 -16.30
N ASP A 92 -1.82 -25.29 -16.20
CA ASP A 92 -3.29 -25.17 -16.20
C ASP A 92 -3.82 -24.23 -15.09
N SER A 93 -3.08 -24.11 -13.98
CA SER A 93 -3.45 -23.25 -12.86
C SER A 93 -2.94 -21.83 -13.05
N VAL A 94 -3.88 -20.89 -13.26
CA VAL A 94 -3.61 -19.44 -13.26
C VAL A 94 -2.85 -18.97 -12.01
N ASN A 95 -2.92 -19.68 -10.88
CA ASN A 95 -2.16 -19.36 -9.67
C ASN A 95 -0.67 -19.73 -9.75
N VAL A 96 -0.33 -20.77 -10.52
CA VAL A 96 1.06 -21.14 -10.87
C VAL A 96 1.59 -20.16 -11.91
N VAL A 97 0.83 -19.90 -12.99
CA VAL A 97 1.17 -18.91 -14.05
C VAL A 97 1.47 -17.52 -13.47
N LYS A 98 0.63 -16.99 -12.58
CA LYS A 98 0.89 -15.69 -11.92
C LYS A 98 2.21 -15.67 -11.14
N LYS A 99 2.58 -16.77 -10.49
CA LYS A 99 3.86 -16.89 -9.77
C LYS A 99 5.05 -17.04 -10.75
N ALA A 100 4.87 -17.74 -11.86
CA ALA A 100 5.87 -17.82 -12.93
C ALA A 100 6.18 -16.43 -13.53
N ILE A 101 5.14 -15.61 -13.79
CA ILE A 101 5.30 -14.21 -14.24
C ILE A 101 6.06 -13.36 -13.20
N LEU A 102 5.74 -13.46 -11.91
CA LEU A 102 6.47 -12.74 -10.85
C LEU A 102 7.96 -13.10 -10.82
N THR A 103 8.28 -14.39 -10.96
CA THR A 103 9.66 -14.88 -10.97
C THR A 103 10.39 -14.47 -12.24
N LEU A 104 9.75 -14.54 -13.42
CA LEU A 104 10.34 -14.02 -14.66
C LEU A 104 10.60 -12.50 -14.60
N THR A 105 9.72 -11.73 -13.93
CA THR A 105 9.95 -10.29 -13.66
C THR A 105 11.27 -10.04 -12.91
N GLN A 106 11.67 -10.91 -11.98
CA GLN A 106 12.97 -10.80 -11.31
C GLN A 106 14.11 -11.38 -12.13
N LEU A 107 13.92 -12.55 -12.75
CA LEU A 107 14.99 -13.25 -13.46
C LEU A 107 15.36 -12.61 -14.80
N TYR A 108 14.44 -11.90 -15.49
CA TYR A 108 14.74 -11.21 -16.75
C TYR A 108 15.89 -10.22 -16.60
N LYS A 109 15.80 -9.32 -15.61
CA LYS A 109 16.85 -8.32 -15.32
C LYS A 109 18.15 -8.95 -14.81
N VAL A 110 18.08 -10.05 -14.04
CA VAL A 110 19.27 -10.80 -13.56
C VAL A 110 19.98 -11.48 -14.72
N THR A 111 19.23 -12.11 -15.64
CA THR A 111 19.77 -12.75 -16.85
C THR A 111 20.49 -11.74 -17.73
N LEU A 112 19.83 -10.60 -18.03
CA LEU A 112 20.44 -9.53 -18.80
C LEU A 112 21.70 -8.98 -18.13
N GLN A 113 21.68 -8.81 -16.80
CA GLN A 113 22.85 -8.36 -16.03
C GLN A 113 24.01 -9.36 -16.02
N TRP A 114 23.73 -10.66 -16.01
CA TRP A 114 24.71 -11.74 -16.06
C TRP A 114 25.37 -11.82 -17.45
N LEU A 115 24.58 -11.85 -18.51
CA LEU A 115 25.08 -11.92 -19.90
C LEU A 115 25.95 -10.70 -20.26
N VAL A 116 25.49 -9.48 -19.94
CA VAL A 116 26.23 -8.22 -20.18
C VAL A 116 27.54 -8.15 -19.38
N ARG A 117 27.69 -8.93 -18.31
CA ARG A 117 28.94 -9.05 -17.55
C ARG A 117 29.86 -10.18 -18.05
N SER A 118 29.38 -11.06 -18.93
CA SER A 118 30.21 -12.13 -19.48
C SER A 118 31.18 -11.58 -20.52
N LYS A 119 32.44 -12.02 -20.47
CA LYS A 119 33.47 -11.60 -21.46
C LYS A 119 33.28 -12.21 -22.84
N ALA A 120 32.55 -13.33 -22.90
CA ALA A 120 32.08 -13.99 -24.11
C ALA A 120 30.78 -14.69 -23.75
N VAL A 121 29.81 -14.68 -24.66
CA VAL A 121 28.58 -15.47 -24.51
C VAL A 121 28.83 -16.84 -25.14
N THR A 122 28.42 -17.91 -24.47
CA THR A 122 28.48 -19.28 -24.99
C THR A 122 27.17 -19.66 -25.67
N GLU A 123 27.20 -20.58 -26.64
CA GLU A 123 26.01 -21.08 -27.36
C GLU A 123 24.84 -21.50 -26.42
N ARG A 124 25.15 -22.05 -25.24
CA ARG A 124 24.14 -22.38 -24.21
C ARG A 124 23.52 -21.14 -23.57
N GLN A 125 24.30 -20.09 -23.36
CA GLN A 125 23.82 -18.80 -22.84
C GLN A 125 23.01 -18.03 -23.90
N GLU A 126 23.37 -18.14 -25.18
CA GLU A 126 22.57 -17.62 -26.30
C GLU A 126 21.20 -18.31 -26.33
N ALA A 127 21.17 -19.66 -26.40
CA ALA A 127 19.92 -20.42 -26.36
C ALA A 127 19.06 -20.15 -25.10
N CYS A 128 19.70 -19.90 -23.95
CA CYS A 128 19.00 -19.49 -22.72
C CYS A 128 18.40 -18.08 -22.84
N TRP A 129 19.10 -17.14 -23.48
CA TRP A 129 18.60 -15.78 -23.72
C TRP A 129 17.47 -15.75 -24.75
N ASP A 130 17.57 -16.53 -25.82
CA ASP A 130 16.51 -16.70 -26.81
C ASP A 130 15.23 -17.25 -26.16
N LEU A 131 15.35 -18.22 -25.23
CA LEU A 131 14.20 -18.74 -24.49
C LEU A 131 13.62 -17.71 -23.50
N VAL A 132 14.45 -16.95 -22.79
CA VAL A 132 14.00 -15.81 -21.96
C VAL A 132 13.30 -14.74 -22.81
N THR A 133 13.79 -14.51 -24.02
CA THR A 133 13.23 -13.58 -25.02
C THR A 133 11.89 -14.08 -25.59
N GLN A 134 11.74 -15.39 -25.80
CA GLN A 134 10.46 -16.00 -26.13
C GLN A 134 9.47 -15.85 -24.97
N MET A 135 9.87 -16.19 -23.73
CA MET A 135 9.00 -16.10 -22.55
C MET A 135 8.55 -14.66 -22.26
N LYS A 136 9.41 -13.66 -22.52
CA LYS A 136 9.04 -12.23 -22.54
C LYS A 136 7.90 -11.96 -23.53
N GLY A 137 8.00 -12.52 -24.74
CA GLY A 137 6.93 -12.45 -25.76
C GLY A 137 5.63 -13.09 -25.30
N ASP A 138 5.71 -14.29 -24.71
CA ASP A 138 4.56 -15.02 -24.17
C ASP A 138 3.86 -14.21 -23.05
N VAL A 139 4.60 -13.64 -22.10
CA VAL A 139 4.01 -12.81 -21.03
C VAL A 139 3.44 -11.49 -21.56
N LEU A 140 4.02 -10.90 -22.61
CA LEU A 140 3.43 -9.73 -23.28
C LEU A 140 2.13 -10.07 -24.03
N ALA A 141 1.91 -11.32 -24.43
CA ALA A 141 0.62 -11.79 -24.97
C ALA A 141 -0.40 -12.09 -23.85
N LEU A 142 0.05 -12.39 -22.63
CA LEU A 142 -0.82 -12.56 -21.46
C LEU A 142 -1.46 -11.26 -20.95
N LEU A 143 -1.15 -10.10 -21.54
CA LEU A 143 -1.97 -8.88 -21.40
C LEU A 143 -3.40 -9.09 -21.92
N ASP A 144 -3.57 -9.90 -22.97
CA ASP A 144 -4.87 -10.24 -23.57
C ASP A 144 -5.50 -11.51 -22.97
N SER A 145 -4.92 -12.06 -21.89
CA SER A 145 -5.45 -13.23 -21.20
C SER A 145 -6.86 -12.98 -20.63
N GLU A 146 -7.76 -13.96 -20.71
CA GLU A 146 -9.09 -13.87 -20.11
C GLU A 146 -9.05 -13.65 -18.59
N ASN A 147 -8.01 -14.13 -17.91
CA ASN A 147 -7.90 -14.06 -16.45
C ASN A 147 -7.38 -12.70 -15.96
N ASP A 148 -8.24 -11.95 -15.26
CA ASP A 148 -7.94 -10.62 -14.71
C ASP A 148 -6.69 -10.57 -13.81
N GLY A 149 -6.47 -11.64 -13.05
CA GLY A 149 -5.29 -11.79 -12.21
C GLY A 149 -4.01 -12.01 -13.02
N VAL A 150 -4.08 -12.76 -14.13
CA VAL A 150 -2.92 -12.94 -15.04
C VAL A 150 -2.58 -11.61 -15.72
N ARG A 151 -3.57 -10.89 -16.26
CA ARG A 151 -3.37 -9.54 -16.85
C ARG A 151 -2.70 -8.58 -15.85
N THR A 152 -3.15 -8.56 -14.60
CA THR A 152 -2.54 -7.75 -13.52
C THR A 152 -1.04 -8.04 -13.34
N HIS A 153 -0.62 -9.30 -13.45
CA HIS A 153 0.79 -9.68 -13.33
C HIS A 153 1.59 -9.40 -14.61
N ALA A 154 0.99 -9.57 -15.80
CA ALA A 154 1.59 -9.20 -17.07
C ALA A 154 1.88 -7.69 -17.17
N ILE A 155 0.99 -6.84 -16.65
CA ILE A 155 1.21 -5.38 -16.54
C ILE A 155 2.47 -5.08 -15.70
N LYS A 156 2.62 -5.73 -14.53
CA LYS A 156 3.80 -5.55 -13.66
C LYS A 156 5.10 -6.11 -14.26
N PHE A 157 5.02 -7.17 -15.07
CA PHE A 157 6.17 -7.62 -15.88
C PHE A 157 6.54 -6.57 -16.93
N THR A 158 5.54 -6.05 -17.66
CA THR A 158 5.70 -5.05 -18.73
C THR A 158 6.32 -3.75 -18.19
N GLU A 159 5.90 -3.28 -17.02
CA GLU A 159 6.53 -2.16 -16.30
C GLU A 159 8.03 -2.40 -16.04
N SER A 160 8.37 -3.56 -15.46
CA SER A 160 9.76 -3.91 -15.17
C SER A 160 10.58 -4.07 -16.45
N LEU A 161 9.96 -4.55 -17.54
CA LEU A 161 10.57 -4.71 -18.85
C LEU A 161 10.90 -3.34 -19.46
N ILE A 162 9.94 -2.41 -19.52
CA ILE A 162 10.13 -1.04 -20.03
C ILE A 162 11.26 -0.35 -19.25
N ILE A 163 11.26 -0.44 -17.92
CA ILE A 163 12.30 0.15 -17.07
C ILE A 163 13.67 -0.53 -17.31
N THR A 164 13.74 -1.84 -17.47
CA THR A 164 15.01 -2.55 -17.75
C THR A 164 15.56 -2.20 -19.13
N LEU A 165 14.69 -2.09 -20.14
CA LEU A 165 15.05 -1.89 -21.56
C LEU A 165 15.09 -0.41 -21.98
N SER A 166 15.18 0.52 -21.02
CA SER A 166 15.39 1.95 -21.28
C SER A 166 16.50 2.52 -20.39
N PRO A 167 17.26 3.52 -20.87
CA PRO A 167 18.41 4.06 -20.15
C PRO A 167 17.97 4.97 -19.00
N ARG A 168 18.74 4.98 -17.92
CA ARG A 168 18.64 6.01 -16.87
C ARG A 168 19.15 7.35 -17.38
N THR A 169 18.52 8.43 -16.91
CA THR A 169 18.97 9.82 -17.08
C THR A 169 19.40 10.43 -15.74
N SER A 170 20.00 11.62 -15.78
CA SER A 170 20.36 12.44 -14.60
C SER A 170 19.21 12.65 -13.61
N ASP A 171 17.98 12.60 -14.11
CA ASP A 171 16.76 12.95 -13.40
C ASP A 171 15.83 11.74 -13.19
N SER A 172 16.37 10.52 -13.27
CA SER A 172 15.59 9.29 -13.04
C SER A 172 15.44 8.97 -11.55
N ASP A 173 14.21 9.05 -11.01
CA ASP A 173 13.84 8.69 -9.64
C ASP A 173 13.87 7.16 -9.43
N VAL A 174 15.08 6.59 -9.28
CA VAL A 174 15.29 5.15 -9.07
C VAL A 174 15.27 4.82 -7.57
N PRO A 175 14.37 3.94 -7.08
CA PRO A 175 14.36 3.52 -5.68
C PRO A 175 15.64 2.80 -5.26
N LYS A 176 16.14 3.06 -4.05
CA LYS A 176 17.36 2.44 -3.46
C LYS A 176 17.43 0.91 -3.57
N ARG A 177 16.29 0.20 -3.64
CA ARG A 177 16.22 -1.27 -3.83
C ARG A 177 16.51 -1.74 -5.27
N GLN A 178 16.38 -0.85 -6.26
CA GLN A 178 16.54 -1.10 -7.70
C GLN A 178 17.78 -0.40 -8.28
N GLU A 179 18.55 0.30 -7.44
CA GLU A 179 19.74 1.05 -7.83
C GLU A 179 20.80 0.15 -8.50
N GLY A 180 21.01 -1.04 -7.94
CA GLY A 180 21.90 -2.09 -8.47
C GLY A 180 21.33 -2.94 -9.62
N ASP A 181 20.04 -2.83 -9.94
CA ASP A 181 19.45 -3.53 -11.09
C ASP A 181 20.09 -3.06 -12.41
N THR A 182 20.07 -3.91 -13.45
CA THR A 182 20.51 -3.49 -14.78
C THR A 182 19.50 -2.56 -15.46
N SER A 183 19.98 -1.76 -16.40
CA SER A 183 19.21 -0.85 -17.24
C SER A 183 20.02 -0.54 -18.50
N LEU A 184 19.38 -0.04 -19.56
CA LEU A 184 20.00 0.01 -20.89
C LEU A 184 21.29 0.85 -20.95
N ASP A 185 21.41 1.87 -20.09
CA ASP A 185 22.62 2.68 -19.88
C ASP A 185 23.87 1.87 -19.46
N LYS A 186 23.68 0.64 -18.96
CA LYS A 186 24.76 -0.27 -18.52
C LYS A 186 25.11 -1.34 -19.58
N VAL A 187 24.47 -1.30 -20.75
CA VAL A 187 24.67 -2.27 -21.84
C VAL A 187 25.66 -1.69 -22.87
N PRO A 188 26.83 -2.31 -23.10
CA PRO A 188 27.76 -1.87 -24.15
C PRO A 188 27.12 -1.96 -25.54
N LYS A 189 27.35 -0.96 -26.40
CA LYS A 189 26.82 -0.94 -27.78
C LYS A 189 27.56 -1.89 -28.72
N ASP A 190 28.77 -2.26 -28.35
CA ASP A 190 29.73 -3.14 -29.01
C ASP A 190 29.71 -4.58 -28.44
N HIS A 191 28.74 -4.90 -27.59
CA HIS A 191 28.57 -6.24 -27.04
C HIS A 191 28.25 -7.27 -28.15
N SER A 192 28.92 -8.42 -28.14
CA SER A 192 28.97 -9.35 -29.29
C SER A 192 27.64 -9.99 -29.71
N TYR A 193 26.75 -10.25 -28.75
CA TYR A 193 25.46 -10.94 -28.99
C TYR A 193 24.24 -10.05 -28.68
N ILE A 194 24.15 -9.49 -27.47
CA ILE A 194 23.11 -8.52 -27.07
C ILE A 194 23.30 -7.19 -27.81
N ARG A 195 22.28 -6.76 -28.56
CA ARG A 195 22.28 -5.49 -29.32
C ARG A 195 21.48 -4.40 -28.60
N TYR A 196 22.14 -3.28 -28.29
CA TYR A 196 21.55 -2.14 -27.57
C TYR A 196 20.26 -1.62 -28.23
N ASP A 197 20.29 -1.36 -29.55
CA ASP A 197 19.18 -0.68 -30.23
C ASP A 197 17.94 -1.58 -30.36
N THR A 198 18.12 -2.89 -30.56
CA THR A 198 17.02 -3.88 -30.53
C THR A 198 16.34 -3.90 -29.17
N LEU A 199 17.09 -3.89 -28.06
CA LEU A 199 16.52 -3.81 -26.72
C LEU A 199 15.77 -2.49 -26.48
N CYS A 200 16.32 -1.36 -26.95
CA CYS A 200 15.66 -0.05 -26.89
C CYS A 200 14.30 -0.06 -27.62
N GLU A 201 14.26 -0.65 -28.81
CA GLU A 201 13.05 -0.78 -29.62
C GLU A 201 12.02 -1.72 -28.96
N GLU A 202 12.45 -2.84 -28.37
CA GLU A 202 11.57 -3.71 -27.58
C GLU A 202 10.98 -3.00 -26.35
N GLY A 203 11.76 -2.16 -25.66
CA GLY A 203 11.29 -1.34 -24.55
C GLY A 203 10.17 -0.37 -24.96
N LYS A 204 10.31 0.28 -26.11
CA LYS A 204 9.26 1.15 -26.70
C LYS A 204 8.02 0.35 -27.11
N ASN A 205 8.21 -0.77 -27.80
CA ASN A 205 7.10 -1.66 -28.19
C ASN A 205 6.32 -2.21 -26.97
N ALA A 206 6.99 -2.45 -25.85
CA ALA A 206 6.35 -2.85 -24.59
C ALA A 206 5.50 -1.70 -23.99
N LEU A 207 5.98 -0.45 -24.05
CA LEU A 207 5.22 0.74 -23.64
C LEU A 207 3.99 0.93 -24.53
N GLU A 208 4.13 0.84 -25.85
CA GLU A 208 2.99 0.92 -26.78
C GLU A 208 1.90 -0.12 -26.48
N ARG A 209 2.26 -1.36 -26.15
CA ARG A 209 1.29 -2.39 -25.76
C ARG A 209 0.55 -2.01 -24.48
N LEU A 210 1.25 -1.49 -23.47
CA LEU A 210 0.64 -1.04 -22.22
C LEU A 210 -0.30 0.17 -22.42
N LEU A 211 0.07 1.11 -23.29
CA LEU A 211 -0.77 2.25 -23.67
C LEU A 211 -2.04 1.79 -24.42
N LYS A 212 -1.89 0.91 -25.42
CA LYS A 212 -3.02 0.33 -26.19
C LYS A 212 -3.94 -0.51 -25.31
N PHE A 213 -3.39 -1.21 -24.31
CA PHE A 213 -4.16 -1.96 -23.33
C PHE A 213 -5.02 -1.06 -22.42
N MET A 214 -4.50 0.10 -21.99
CA MET A 214 -5.23 1.02 -21.10
C MET A 214 -6.51 1.62 -21.72
N VAL A 215 -6.55 1.79 -23.04
CA VAL A 215 -7.72 2.32 -23.76
C VAL A 215 -8.71 1.22 -24.20
N HIS A 216 -8.48 -0.04 -23.82
CA HIS A 216 -9.37 -1.15 -24.21
C HIS A 216 -10.74 -1.04 -23.51
N PRO A 217 -11.88 -1.04 -24.23
CA PRO A 217 -13.19 -0.71 -23.67
C PRO A 217 -13.74 -1.71 -22.63
N ALA A 218 -13.14 -2.90 -22.54
CA ALA A 218 -13.46 -3.94 -21.55
C ALA A 218 -12.36 -4.14 -20.50
N ILE A 219 -11.41 -3.20 -20.34
CA ILE A 219 -10.42 -3.27 -19.26
C ILE A 219 -11.09 -3.23 -17.89
N SER A 220 -10.65 -4.08 -16.95
CA SER A 220 -11.20 -4.09 -15.60
C SER A 220 -10.71 -2.92 -14.76
N SER A 221 -11.49 -2.56 -13.74
CA SER A 221 -11.09 -1.53 -12.77
C SER A 221 -9.76 -1.82 -12.05
N ILE A 222 -9.37 -3.10 -11.91
CA ILE A 222 -8.13 -3.49 -11.22
C ILE A 222 -6.94 -3.41 -12.18
N ASN A 223 -7.10 -3.91 -13.41
CA ASN A 223 -6.07 -3.79 -14.44
C ASN A 223 -5.80 -2.31 -14.77
N LEU A 224 -6.84 -1.49 -14.88
CA LEU A 224 -6.72 -0.06 -15.18
C LEU A 224 -5.98 0.71 -14.07
N THR A 225 -6.31 0.50 -12.79
CA THR A 225 -5.56 1.13 -11.69
C THR A 225 -4.13 0.60 -11.56
N THR A 226 -3.90 -0.68 -11.90
CA THR A 226 -2.54 -1.24 -11.94
C THR A 226 -1.72 -0.57 -13.05
N ALA A 227 -2.27 -0.42 -14.25
CA ALA A 227 -1.61 0.22 -15.38
C ALA A 227 -1.33 1.72 -15.13
N LEU A 228 -2.25 2.44 -14.47
CA LEU A 228 -2.00 3.81 -13.98
C LEU A 228 -0.79 3.86 -13.02
N GLY A 229 -0.72 2.95 -12.04
CA GLY A 229 0.42 2.86 -11.14
C GLY A 229 1.73 2.50 -11.84
N SER A 230 1.65 1.68 -12.90
CA SER A 230 2.79 1.32 -13.74
C SER A 230 3.31 2.49 -14.55
N LEU A 231 2.44 3.22 -15.27
CA LEU A 231 2.84 4.43 -16.00
C LEU A 231 3.40 5.52 -15.06
N ALA A 232 2.81 5.72 -13.87
CA ALA A 232 3.34 6.63 -12.85
C ALA A 232 4.70 6.22 -12.26
N THR A 233 5.09 4.96 -12.45
CA THR A 233 6.41 4.44 -12.07
C THR A 233 7.39 4.58 -13.23
N ILE A 234 6.97 4.25 -14.46
CA ILE A 234 7.74 4.45 -15.69
C ILE A 234 8.11 5.93 -15.86
N ALA A 235 7.16 6.86 -15.77
CA ALA A 235 7.43 8.30 -15.99
C ALA A 235 8.46 8.90 -15.02
N ARG A 236 8.50 8.45 -13.76
CA ARG A 236 9.48 8.92 -12.76
C ARG A 236 10.83 8.22 -12.88
N GLN A 237 10.83 6.89 -13.09
CA GLN A 237 12.08 6.16 -13.31
C GLN A 237 12.71 6.46 -14.67
N ARG A 238 11.91 6.85 -15.67
CA ARG A 238 12.32 7.08 -17.06
C ARG A 238 11.59 8.32 -17.62
N PRO A 239 12.06 9.54 -17.27
CA PRO A 239 11.40 10.79 -17.67
C PRO A 239 11.31 11.05 -19.18
N MET A 240 12.05 10.30 -20.00
CA MET A 240 11.90 10.31 -21.46
C MET A 240 10.49 9.91 -21.94
N PHE A 241 9.74 9.16 -21.14
CA PHE A 241 8.37 8.72 -21.45
C PHE A 241 7.29 9.58 -20.74
N MET A 242 7.67 10.76 -20.22
CA MET A 242 6.76 11.63 -19.47
C MET A 242 5.59 12.11 -20.34
N SER A 243 5.87 12.44 -21.60
CA SER A 243 4.88 12.96 -22.56
C SER A 243 3.79 11.92 -22.84
N GLU A 244 4.19 10.71 -23.19
CA GLU A 244 3.29 9.60 -23.51
C GLU A 244 2.44 9.18 -22.30
N VAL A 245 2.98 9.26 -21.08
CA VAL A 245 2.24 8.99 -19.85
C VAL A 245 1.21 10.09 -19.55
N VAL A 246 1.57 11.37 -19.71
CA VAL A 246 0.61 12.47 -19.52
C VAL A 246 -0.49 12.41 -20.59
N GLN A 247 -0.14 12.16 -21.85
CA GLN A 247 -1.10 11.98 -22.94
C GLN A 247 -2.04 10.78 -22.70
N ALA A 248 -1.54 9.68 -22.13
CA ALA A 248 -2.38 8.54 -21.73
C ALA A 248 -3.38 8.91 -20.63
N TYR A 249 -2.98 9.78 -19.69
CA TYR A 249 -3.85 10.28 -18.63
C TYR A 249 -4.88 11.29 -19.15
N GLU A 250 -4.52 12.18 -20.07
CA GLU A 250 -5.46 13.04 -20.81
C GLU A 250 -6.50 12.18 -21.55
N THR A 251 -6.04 11.19 -22.31
CA THR A 251 -6.89 10.29 -23.12
C THR A 251 -7.85 9.48 -22.25
N LEU A 252 -7.38 8.94 -21.12
CA LEU A 252 -8.22 8.19 -20.18
C LEU A 252 -9.21 9.09 -19.43
N HIS A 253 -8.83 10.32 -19.07
CA HIS A 253 -9.76 11.26 -18.42
C HIS A 253 -10.91 11.63 -19.35
N ALA A 254 -10.62 11.85 -20.64
CA ALA A 254 -11.65 12.12 -21.65
C ALA A 254 -12.51 10.88 -21.95
N ASN A 255 -11.91 9.69 -21.97
CA ASN A 255 -12.54 8.45 -22.46
C ASN A 255 -12.49 7.31 -21.43
N LEU A 256 -13.17 7.46 -20.28
CA LEU A 256 -13.27 6.36 -19.30
C LEU A 256 -14.08 5.17 -19.89
N PRO A 257 -13.62 3.92 -19.71
CA PRO A 257 -14.33 2.74 -20.23
C PRO A 257 -15.79 2.65 -19.72
N PRO A 258 -16.79 2.53 -20.61
CA PRO A 258 -18.21 2.56 -20.24
C PRO A 258 -18.69 1.29 -19.51
N THR A 259 -17.84 0.27 -19.45
CA THR A 259 -18.06 -1.00 -18.71
C THR A 259 -17.86 -0.85 -17.19
N LEU A 260 -17.29 0.27 -16.71
CA LEU A 260 -17.02 0.50 -15.29
C LEU A 260 -18.27 0.95 -14.52
N ALA A 261 -18.56 0.28 -13.40
CA ALA A 261 -19.61 0.69 -12.48
C ALA A 261 -19.29 2.04 -11.82
N LYS A 262 -20.31 2.79 -11.36
CA LYS A 262 -20.13 4.13 -10.76
C LYS A 262 -19.08 4.17 -9.62
N SER A 263 -19.03 3.15 -8.77
CA SER A 263 -18.02 3.01 -7.71
C SER A 263 -16.61 2.75 -8.24
N GLN A 264 -16.48 2.02 -9.35
CA GLN A 264 -15.20 1.79 -10.04
C GLN A 264 -14.71 3.08 -10.72
N VAL A 265 -15.61 3.85 -11.37
CA VAL A 265 -15.29 5.18 -11.93
C VAL A 265 -14.74 6.12 -10.85
N SER A 266 -15.37 6.19 -9.67
CA SER A 266 -14.85 6.98 -8.54
C SER A 266 -13.48 6.48 -8.06
N SER A 267 -13.26 5.16 -8.03
CA SER A 267 -11.97 4.55 -7.67
C SER A 267 -10.88 4.90 -8.69
N VAL A 268 -11.17 4.78 -9.98
CA VAL A 268 -10.25 5.11 -11.09
C VAL A 268 -9.90 6.60 -11.06
N ARG A 269 -10.89 7.51 -10.95
CA ARG A 269 -10.62 8.96 -10.81
C ARG A 269 -9.74 9.27 -9.59
N LYS A 270 -9.96 8.60 -8.44
CA LYS A 270 -9.11 8.77 -7.24
C LYS A 270 -7.68 8.30 -7.45
N ASN A 271 -7.46 7.15 -8.10
CA ASN A 271 -6.12 6.65 -8.40
C ASN A 271 -5.43 7.52 -9.46
N LEU A 272 -6.14 7.96 -10.50
CA LEU A 272 -5.63 8.89 -11.51
C LEU A 272 -5.13 10.20 -10.87
N LYS A 273 -5.92 10.80 -9.96
CA LYS A 273 -5.50 11.97 -9.18
C LYS A 273 -4.24 11.70 -8.35
N LEU A 274 -4.18 10.56 -7.64
CA LEU A 274 -3.00 10.17 -6.86
C LEU A 274 -1.74 10.00 -7.73
N HIS A 275 -1.88 9.41 -8.92
CA HIS A 275 -0.78 9.17 -9.84
C HIS A 275 -0.34 10.45 -10.58
N LEU A 276 -1.26 11.34 -10.94
CA LEU A 276 -0.94 12.69 -11.45
C LEU A 276 -0.17 13.50 -10.40
N VAL A 277 -0.55 13.47 -9.12
CA VAL A 277 0.21 14.14 -8.03
C VAL A 277 1.60 13.51 -7.85
N ALA A 278 1.73 12.18 -7.96
CA ALA A 278 3.04 11.52 -7.89
C ALA A 278 3.95 11.93 -9.06
N VAL A 279 3.39 12.08 -10.27
CA VAL A 279 4.12 12.58 -11.45
C VAL A 279 4.45 14.07 -11.33
N LEU A 280 3.52 14.91 -10.85
CA LEU A 280 3.72 16.36 -10.68
C LEU A 280 4.89 16.72 -9.76
N LYS A 281 5.22 15.84 -8.79
CA LYS A 281 6.36 16.02 -7.87
C LYS A 281 7.72 15.76 -8.51
N HIS A 282 7.75 15.35 -9.78
CA HIS A 282 8.98 14.99 -10.47
C HIS A 282 9.61 16.21 -11.18
N PRO A 283 10.92 16.50 -11.09
CA PRO A 283 11.51 17.71 -11.68
C PRO A 283 11.22 17.89 -13.19
N CYS A 284 11.16 16.80 -13.96
CA CYS A 284 10.85 16.84 -15.40
C CYS A 284 9.36 17.08 -15.73
N SER A 285 8.44 17.06 -14.75
CA SER A 285 7.02 17.34 -15.03
C SER A 285 6.73 18.84 -15.20
N LEU A 286 7.72 19.72 -14.98
CA LEU A 286 7.57 21.16 -15.17
C LEU A 286 7.20 21.54 -16.62
N GLU A 287 7.72 20.81 -17.60
CA GLU A 287 7.37 20.96 -19.02
C GLU A 287 5.89 20.63 -19.30
N PHE A 288 5.31 19.73 -18.50
CA PHE A 288 3.94 19.26 -18.60
C PHE A 288 3.02 19.86 -17.52
N GLN A 289 3.50 20.84 -16.74
CA GLN A 289 2.82 21.34 -15.54
C GLN A 289 1.42 21.84 -15.85
N GLY A 290 1.22 22.54 -16.97
CA GLY A 290 -0.10 23.06 -17.37
C GLY A 290 -1.13 21.93 -17.58
N GLN A 291 -0.77 20.91 -18.36
CA GLN A 291 -1.62 19.75 -18.65
C GLN A 291 -1.98 18.99 -17.36
N ILE A 292 -0.96 18.69 -16.54
CA ILE A 292 -1.12 17.96 -15.28
C ILE A 292 -1.96 18.77 -14.28
N SER A 293 -1.79 20.10 -14.21
CA SER A 293 -2.56 20.97 -13.33
C SER A 293 -4.03 21.00 -13.71
N THR A 294 -4.37 21.12 -15.00
CA THR A 294 -5.78 21.11 -15.43
C THR A 294 -6.45 19.77 -15.15
N LEU A 295 -5.81 18.64 -15.49
CA LEU A 295 -6.34 17.31 -15.14
C LEU A 295 -6.57 17.13 -13.64
N LEU A 296 -5.73 17.76 -12.79
CA LEU A 296 -5.92 17.74 -11.34
C LEU A 296 -7.08 18.63 -10.88
N LEU A 297 -7.29 19.80 -11.50
CA LEU A 297 -8.47 20.65 -11.27
C LEU A 297 -9.77 19.92 -11.65
N ASP A 298 -9.81 19.27 -12.82
CA ASP A 298 -10.98 18.51 -13.30
C ASP A 298 -11.30 17.29 -12.41
N LEU A 299 -10.28 16.73 -11.75
CA LEU A 299 -10.39 15.69 -10.71
C LEU A 299 -10.66 16.27 -9.30
N GLY A 300 -11.02 17.55 -9.19
CA GLY A 300 -11.38 18.21 -7.95
C GLY A 300 -10.21 18.36 -6.99
N MET A 301 -9.04 18.80 -7.47
CA MET A 301 -7.91 19.23 -6.63
C MET A 301 -7.88 20.76 -6.55
N PRO A 302 -7.87 21.38 -5.36
CA PRO A 302 -7.77 22.83 -5.26
C PRO A 302 -6.36 23.30 -5.64
N GLN A 303 -6.27 24.45 -6.28
CA GLN A 303 -5.02 25.01 -6.83
C GLN A 303 -3.88 25.10 -5.80
N SER A 304 -4.18 25.35 -4.53
CA SER A 304 -3.20 25.40 -3.45
C SER A 304 -2.48 24.06 -3.21
N GLU A 305 -3.16 22.92 -3.37
CA GLU A 305 -2.52 21.61 -3.27
C GLU A 305 -1.68 21.25 -4.49
N ILE A 306 -2.08 21.75 -5.67
CA ILE A 306 -1.30 21.62 -6.90
C ILE A 306 0.00 22.40 -6.74
N THR A 307 -0.06 23.70 -6.40
CA THR A 307 1.13 24.54 -6.15
C THR A 307 2.05 23.95 -5.08
N ARG A 308 1.51 23.42 -3.97
CA ARG A 308 2.28 22.73 -2.91
C ARG A 308 2.94 21.42 -3.38
N SER A 309 2.46 20.84 -4.48
CA SER A 309 3.00 19.58 -5.06
C SER A 309 3.95 19.81 -6.23
N THR A 310 4.01 21.02 -6.80
CA THR A 310 4.91 21.38 -7.90
C THR A 310 6.34 21.65 -7.38
N PRO A 311 7.38 21.04 -7.98
CA PRO A 311 8.78 21.36 -7.69
C PRO A 311 9.12 22.83 -7.96
N ALA A 312 10.04 23.39 -7.19
CA ALA A 312 10.61 24.70 -7.51
C ALA A 312 11.30 24.66 -8.90
N PRO A 313 11.07 25.64 -9.78
CA PRO A 313 11.80 25.74 -11.05
C PRO A 313 13.31 25.80 -10.80
N ARG A 314 14.07 24.91 -11.43
CA ARG A 314 15.53 24.94 -11.32
C ARG A 314 16.07 26.22 -11.96
N GLU A 315 16.74 27.06 -11.17
CA GLU A 315 17.59 28.11 -11.71
C GLU A 315 18.64 27.48 -12.63
N GLN A 316 18.66 27.90 -13.89
CA GLN A 316 19.73 27.52 -14.80
C GLN A 316 21.02 28.19 -14.33
N ARG A 317 21.89 27.41 -13.65
CA ARG A 317 23.25 27.84 -13.28
C ARG A 317 23.96 28.42 -14.51
N LYS A 318 24.04 29.75 -14.57
CA LYS A 318 24.88 30.45 -15.55
C LYS A 318 26.30 29.93 -15.40
N ARG A 319 26.92 29.49 -16.50
CA ARG A 319 28.30 29.00 -16.50
C ARG A 319 29.21 30.05 -15.85
N PRO A 320 30.17 29.68 -14.98
CA PRO A 320 31.10 30.64 -14.41
C PRO A 320 31.88 31.32 -15.54
N ARG A 321 31.72 32.64 -15.65
CA ARG A 321 32.47 33.46 -16.61
C ARG A 321 33.92 33.53 -16.11
N HIS A 322 34.87 33.29 -17.01
CA HIS A 322 36.28 33.48 -16.70
C HIS A 322 36.57 34.98 -16.52
N GLU A 323 36.77 35.41 -15.28
CA GLU A 323 37.12 36.80 -14.97
C GLU A 323 38.64 36.99 -14.96
N GLN A 324 39.10 37.98 -15.71
CA GLN A 324 40.47 38.49 -15.64
C GLN A 324 40.55 39.63 -14.62
N TYR A 325 41.73 39.79 -14.02
CA TYR A 325 42.02 40.77 -12.97
C TYR A 325 41.66 42.21 -13.33
N THR A 326 41.10 42.96 -12.37
CA THR A 326 41.58 44.32 -12.03
C THR A 326 41.17 44.71 -10.59
N GLU A 327 41.83 45.70 -10.00
CA GLU A 327 41.73 46.08 -8.57
C GLU A 327 40.57 47.06 -8.28
N GLY A 328 39.96 47.04 -7.07
CA GLY A 328 38.73 47.84 -6.82
C GLY A 328 38.27 48.12 -5.37
N LYS A 329 39.18 48.21 -4.39
CA LYS A 329 38.98 48.76 -3.01
C LYS A 329 37.65 49.52 -2.69
N LYS A 330 36.74 48.95 -1.86
CA LYS A 330 36.33 49.42 -0.48
C LYS A 330 34.86 49.14 -0.01
N VAL A 331 34.77 48.55 1.20
CA VAL A 331 33.99 48.99 2.39
C VAL A 331 32.42 48.97 2.37
N LYS A 332 31.88 47.87 2.93
CA LYS A 332 31.07 47.78 4.19
C LYS A 332 29.60 48.28 4.26
N MET A 333 28.80 47.46 4.97
CA MET A 333 27.59 47.74 5.78
C MET A 333 26.18 47.69 5.13
N GLU A 334 25.42 46.67 5.55
CA GLU A 334 23.99 46.73 5.92
C GLU A 334 23.73 47.83 7.00
N PRO A 335 22.50 48.39 7.16
CA PRO A 335 21.29 47.58 7.45
C PRO A 335 19.88 48.08 6.99
N ALA A 336 18.98 47.10 6.85
CA ALA A 336 17.60 46.98 7.39
C ALA A 336 16.50 48.08 7.28
N LEU A 337 15.28 47.57 6.97
CA LEU A 337 13.93 47.94 7.45
C LEU A 337 13.14 49.14 6.85
N ILE A 338 11.79 48.99 6.92
CA ILE A 338 10.70 50.01 6.86
C ILE A 338 10.44 50.63 5.46
N GLU A 339 9.21 50.88 4.96
CA GLU A 339 7.82 50.37 5.20
C GLU A 339 6.92 50.81 4.00
N ASP A 340 5.75 50.19 3.85
CA ASP A 340 4.45 50.65 3.28
C ASP A 340 4.24 51.36 1.91
N ASP A 341 3.03 51.06 1.38
CA ASP A 341 2.04 51.90 0.66
C ASP A 341 1.88 51.84 -0.89
N GLU A 342 0.66 52.15 -1.34
CA GLU A 342 0.07 51.78 -2.65
C GLU A 342 0.11 52.88 -3.76
N ASP A 343 -0.35 52.48 -4.97
CA ASP A 343 -0.79 53.29 -6.11
C ASP A 343 0.15 54.29 -6.83
N LYS A 344 0.58 53.90 -8.05
CA LYS A 344 0.20 54.58 -9.32
C LYS A 344 0.61 53.87 -10.62
N GLU A 345 -0.09 54.23 -11.70
CA GLU A 345 0.00 53.65 -13.05
C GLU A 345 1.13 54.24 -13.92
N GLU A 346 1.75 53.37 -14.74
CA GLU A 346 2.40 53.66 -16.05
C GLU A 346 3.64 54.61 -16.09
N PRO A 347 4.50 54.56 -17.13
CA PRO A 347 4.31 53.95 -18.46
C PRO A 347 5.31 52.84 -18.87
N ALA A 348 4.95 52.12 -19.94
CA ALA A 348 5.72 51.01 -20.49
C ALA A 348 7.02 51.43 -21.24
N PRO A 349 8.16 50.75 -21.00
CA PRO A 349 9.35 50.85 -21.82
C PRO A 349 9.36 49.81 -22.97
N LEU A 350 9.78 50.28 -24.15
CA LEU A 350 9.81 49.60 -25.45
C LEU A 350 10.46 48.21 -25.46
N SER A 351 9.95 47.34 -26.33
CA SER A 351 10.43 45.97 -26.55
C SER A 351 11.81 45.91 -27.21
N VAL A 352 12.67 45.03 -26.70
CA VAL A 352 13.94 44.63 -27.34
C VAL A 352 13.82 43.16 -27.78
N PRO A 353 14.18 42.78 -29.02
CA PRO A 353 14.00 41.41 -29.50
C PRO A 353 14.77 40.37 -28.68
N LYS A 354 14.05 39.34 -28.21
CA LYS A 354 14.63 38.17 -27.54
C LYS A 354 15.20 37.22 -28.61
N PRO A 355 16.40 36.65 -28.45
CA PRO A 355 16.94 35.67 -29.40
C PRO A 355 16.00 34.47 -29.59
N ALA A 356 15.92 33.97 -30.82
CA ALA A 356 15.04 32.84 -31.16
C ALA A 356 15.39 31.59 -30.35
N ALA A 357 14.36 30.94 -29.81
CA ALA A 357 14.49 29.60 -29.24
C ALA A 357 14.64 28.56 -30.38
N VAL A 358 15.35 27.47 -30.10
CA VAL A 358 15.43 26.33 -31.02
C VAL A 358 14.04 25.69 -31.15
N PRO A 359 13.56 25.33 -32.36
CA PRO A 359 12.22 24.75 -32.52
C PRO A 359 12.07 23.43 -31.76
N VAL A 360 11.04 23.34 -30.93
CA VAL A 360 10.55 22.07 -30.36
C VAL A 360 9.65 21.41 -31.40
N ALA A 361 9.72 20.08 -31.52
CA ALA A 361 8.81 19.33 -32.39
C ALA A 361 7.40 19.27 -31.77
N GLN A 362 6.54 20.23 -32.13
CA GLN A 362 5.11 20.25 -31.77
C GLN A 362 4.40 18.99 -32.29
N SER A 363 3.49 18.39 -31.50
CA SER A 363 2.70 17.24 -31.93
C SER A 363 1.49 17.65 -32.78
N ALA A 364 0.89 16.70 -33.49
CA ALA A 364 -0.36 16.91 -34.24
C ALA A 364 -1.52 17.40 -33.35
N ILE A 365 -1.54 17.04 -32.07
CA ILE A 365 -2.54 17.52 -31.10
C ILE A 365 -2.25 18.97 -30.71
N ASP A 366 -0.99 19.35 -30.50
CA ASP A 366 -0.62 20.73 -30.15
C ASP A 366 -0.94 21.69 -31.30
N LEU A 367 -0.56 21.35 -32.53
CA LEU A 367 -0.89 22.11 -33.74
C LEU A 367 -2.40 22.26 -33.96
N THR A 368 -3.17 21.20 -33.69
CA THR A 368 -4.64 21.22 -33.80
C THR A 368 -5.27 22.03 -32.65
N ALA A 369 -4.70 22.02 -31.45
CA ALA A 369 -5.16 22.82 -30.32
C ALA A 369 -4.85 24.32 -30.52
N GLU A 370 -3.68 24.67 -31.06
CA GLU A 370 -3.31 26.04 -31.43
C GLU A 370 -4.27 26.60 -32.51
N PHE A 371 -4.67 25.78 -33.48
CA PHE A 371 -5.71 26.14 -34.46
C PHE A 371 -7.11 26.33 -33.85
N LEU A 372 -7.52 25.45 -32.93
CA LEU A 372 -8.84 25.53 -32.29
C LEU A 372 -8.96 26.69 -31.29
N HIS A 373 -7.86 27.07 -30.62
CA HIS A 373 -7.86 28.08 -29.57
C HIS A 373 -8.55 29.42 -29.95
N PRO A 374 -8.19 30.11 -31.05
CA PRO A 374 -8.86 31.36 -31.44
C PRO A 374 -10.31 31.15 -31.96
N LEU A 375 -10.69 29.92 -32.30
CA LEU A 375 -12.03 29.60 -32.79
C LEU A 375 -13.04 29.39 -31.67
N LEU A 376 -12.60 29.09 -30.44
CA LEU A 376 -13.46 28.88 -29.26
C LEU A 376 -13.93 30.18 -28.59
N ASN A 377 -14.37 31.15 -29.40
CA ASN A 377 -15.04 32.35 -28.90
C ASN A 377 -16.52 32.07 -28.53
N PRO A 378 -17.19 32.93 -27.73
CA PRO A 378 -18.54 32.66 -27.24
C PRO A 378 -19.61 32.46 -28.32
N GLU A 379 -19.49 33.13 -29.47
CA GLU A 379 -20.45 33.02 -30.58
C GLU A 379 -20.31 31.67 -31.30
N ASN A 380 -19.08 31.27 -31.63
CA ASN A 380 -18.79 29.96 -32.22
C ASN A 380 -19.16 28.82 -31.27
N VAL A 381 -18.88 28.95 -29.97
CA VAL A 381 -19.25 27.94 -28.96
C VAL A 381 -20.77 27.86 -28.81
N ALA A 382 -21.50 28.98 -28.78
CA ALA A 382 -22.96 28.98 -28.75
C ALA A 382 -23.56 28.32 -30.01
N ASN A 383 -23.05 28.64 -31.20
CA ASN A 383 -23.46 28.01 -32.45
C ASN A 383 -23.16 26.50 -32.48
N LEU A 384 -21.99 26.08 -32.00
CA LEU A 384 -21.63 24.66 -31.88
C LEU A 384 -22.56 23.92 -30.91
N VAL A 385 -22.89 24.54 -29.77
CA VAL A 385 -23.88 23.99 -28.81
C VAL A 385 -25.25 23.86 -29.48
N LEU A 386 -25.76 24.91 -30.13
CA LEU A 386 -27.07 24.90 -30.81
C LEU A 386 -27.16 23.83 -31.92
N ILE A 387 -26.09 23.62 -32.70
CA ILE A 387 -26.01 22.54 -33.70
C ILE A 387 -25.98 21.17 -33.00
N SER A 388 -25.21 21.04 -31.91
CA SER A 388 -25.09 19.77 -31.18
C SER A 388 -26.36 19.38 -30.41
N MET A 389 -27.23 20.33 -30.04
CA MET A 389 -28.49 20.05 -29.32
C MET A 389 -29.42 19.07 -30.06
N VAL A 390 -29.37 19.05 -31.40
CA VAL A 390 -30.16 18.11 -32.24
C VAL A 390 -29.69 16.65 -32.08
N TYR A 391 -28.47 16.44 -31.59
CA TYR A 391 -27.86 15.13 -31.34
C TYR A 391 -27.84 14.73 -29.86
N LEU A 392 -28.32 15.59 -28.95
CA LEU A 392 -28.45 15.26 -27.53
C LEU A 392 -29.76 14.48 -27.28
N PRO A 393 -29.76 13.48 -26.39
CA PRO A 393 -30.98 12.77 -26.02
C PRO A 393 -31.89 13.64 -25.14
N ASP A 394 -33.21 13.52 -25.30
CA ASP A 394 -34.25 14.26 -24.54
C ASP A 394 -34.15 14.08 -23.01
N VAL A 395 -33.45 13.04 -22.55
CA VAL A 395 -33.23 12.73 -21.15
C VAL A 395 -31.74 12.61 -20.88
N MET A 396 -31.22 13.42 -19.94
CA MET A 396 -29.81 13.42 -19.54
C MET A 396 -29.33 12.00 -19.16
N PRO A 397 -28.27 11.47 -19.81
CA PRO A 397 -27.78 10.13 -19.54
C PRO A 397 -27.31 9.93 -18.09
N ALA A 398 -27.69 8.80 -17.50
CA ALA A 398 -27.32 8.44 -16.12
C ALA A 398 -25.81 8.20 -15.91
N SER A 399 -25.03 8.13 -16.99
CA SER A 399 -23.57 8.21 -17.02
C SER A 399 -23.11 9.67 -16.87
N PHE A 400 -23.52 10.55 -17.78
CA PHE A 400 -23.19 11.98 -17.80
C PHE A 400 -23.53 12.66 -16.45
N GLN A 401 -24.74 12.43 -15.93
CA GLN A 401 -25.18 12.94 -14.62
C GLN A 401 -24.28 12.49 -13.44
N ALA A 402 -23.55 11.38 -13.59
CA ALA A 402 -22.64 10.84 -12.57
C ALA A 402 -21.16 11.21 -12.79
N THR A 403 -20.81 11.77 -13.96
CA THR A 403 -19.44 12.20 -14.30
C THR A 403 -19.28 13.72 -14.34
N TYR A 404 -20.37 14.47 -14.45
CA TYR A 404 -20.41 15.93 -14.51
C TYR A 404 -19.91 16.57 -13.22
N THR A 405 -18.82 17.33 -13.33
CA THR A 405 -18.30 18.23 -12.29
C THR A 405 -18.57 19.67 -12.75
N PRO A 406 -19.22 20.54 -11.95
CA PRO A 406 -19.33 21.95 -12.27
C PRO A 406 -17.95 22.62 -12.33
N VAL A 407 -17.70 23.43 -13.36
CA VAL A 407 -16.44 24.19 -13.50
C VAL A 407 -16.57 25.52 -12.76
N GLU A 408 -15.93 25.64 -11.61
CA GLU A 408 -16.09 26.80 -10.68
C GLU A 408 -15.58 28.15 -11.24
N SER A 409 -14.84 28.16 -12.35
CA SER A 409 -14.25 29.37 -12.94
C SER A 409 -14.28 29.35 -14.47
N ALA A 410 -15.43 28.99 -15.05
CA ALA A 410 -15.62 28.80 -16.48
C ALA A 410 -15.26 30.05 -17.32
N GLY A 411 -14.51 29.86 -18.40
CA GLY A 411 -14.24 30.89 -19.42
C GLY A 411 -12.86 31.56 -19.35
N THR A 412 -11.94 31.04 -18.53
CA THR A 412 -10.54 31.53 -18.52
C THR A 412 -9.75 31.07 -19.75
N ASP A 413 -8.77 31.85 -20.22
CA ASP A 413 -7.88 31.51 -21.34
C ASP A 413 -7.21 30.13 -21.17
N ALA A 414 -6.80 29.77 -19.94
CA ALA A 414 -6.25 28.46 -19.63
C ALA A 414 -7.25 27.30 -19.87
N GLN A 415 -8.54 27.51 -19.61
CA GLN A 415 -9.60 26.53 -19.91
C GLN A 415 -9.97 26.53 -21.38
N ILE A 416 -9.93 27.67 -22.08
CA ILE A 416 -10.14 27.72 -23.53
C ILE A 416 -9.03 26.91 -24.24
N LYS A 417 -7.78 27.04 -23.78
CA LYS A 417 -6.65 26.19 -24.20
C LYS A 417 -6.85 24.71 -23.88
N HIS A 418 -7.39 24.39 -22.70
CA HIS A 418 -7.69 22.99 -22.36
C HIS A 418 -8.83 22.40 -23.19
N LEU A 419 -9.92 23.15 -23.42
CA LEU A 419 -11.03 22.73 -24.28
C LEU A 419 -10.56 22.55 -25.73
N ALA A 420 -9.73 23.45 -26.24
CA ALA A 420 -9.05 23.29 -27.53
C ALA A 420 -8.20 22.01 -27.58
N ARG A 421 -7.46 21.68 -26.50
CA ARG A 421 -6.68 20.45 -26.40
C ARG A 421 -7.54 19.19 -26.34
N LEU A 422 -8.63 19.17 -25.57
CA LEU A 422 -9.59 18.06 -25.53
C LEU A 422 -10.23 17.82 -26.90
N MET A 423 -10.69 18.88 -27.55
CA MET A 423 -11.26 18.82 -28.90
C MET A 423 -10.21 18.38 -29.93
N ALA A 424 -8.98 18.90 -29.86
CA ALA A 424 -7.88 18.46 -30.71
C ALA A 424 -7.55 16.97 -30.54
N THR A 425 -7.55 16.46 -29.31
CA THR A 425 -7.34 15.02 -29.02
C THR A 425 -8.46 14.17 -29.62
N GLN A 426 -9.72 14.57 -29.47
CA GLN A 426 -10.87 13.84 -30.05
C GLN A 426 -10.89 13.91 -31.59
N MET A 427 -10.59 15.07 -32.18
CA MET A 427 -10.46 15.22 -33.64
C MET A 427 -9.30 14.37 -34.18
N THR A 428 -8.14 14.40 -33.51
CA THR A 428 -6.97 13.59 -33.89
C THR A 428 -7.27 12.09 -33.80
N ALA A 429 -7.98 11.65 -32.75
CA ALA A 429 -8.45 10.27 -32.61
C ALA A 429 -9.48 9.86 -33.70
N ALA A 430 -10.28 10.80 -34.19
CA ALA A 430 -11.16 10.63 -35.34
C ALA A 430 -10.45 10.72 -36.71
N GLY A 431 -9.14 11.02 -36.74
CA GLY A 431 -8.35 11.15 -37.96
C GLY A 431 -8.47 12.50 -38.68
N ILE A 432 -8.95 13.54 -37.99
CA ILE A 432 -9.32 14.85 -38.54
C ILE A 432 -8.48 15.95 -37.86
N GLY A 433 -8.07 16.98 -38.62
CA GLY A 433 -7.52 18.23 -38.07
C GLY A 433 -6.20 18.67 -38.70
N PRO A 434 -5.90 19.99 -38.73
CA PRO A 434 -4.78 20.53 -39.49
C PRO A 434 -3.41 20.08 -38.98
N GLY A 435 -3.25 19.74 -37.70
CA GLY A 435 -2.00 19.16 -37.20
C GLY A 435 -1.72 17.76 -37.76
N LEU A 436 -2.78 16.97 -38.02
CA LEU A 436 -2.68 15.66 -38.67
C LEU A 436 -2.34 15.79 -40.16
N GLU A 437 -2.90 16.80 -40.83
CA GLU A 437 -2.61 17.14 -42.23
C GLU A 437 -1.18 17.68 -42.38
N GLN A 438 -0.70 18.53 -41.47
CA GLN A 438 0.69 19.02 -41.47
C GLN A 438 1.72 17.94 -41.13
N CYS A 439 1.40 16.99 -40.23
CA CYS A 439 2.27 15.84 -39.99
C CYS A 439 2.38 14.95 -41.24
N LYS A 440 1.26 14.60 -41.89
CA LYS A 440 1.27 13.85 -43.16
C LYS A 440 1.99 14.62 -44.27
N ALA A 441 1.76 15.91 -44.40
CA ALA A 441 2.46 16.75 -45.40
C ALA A 441 3.98 16.78 -45.17
N ARG A 442 4.45 16.75 -43.91
CA ARG A 442 5.89 16.63 -43.60
C ARG A 442 6.44 15.24 -43.94
N GLU A 443 5.67 14.17 -43.76
CA GLU A 443 6.05 12.82 -44.22
C GLU A 443 6.07 12.74 -45.75
N ASP A 444 5.10 13.35 -46.43
CA ASP A 444 5.01 13.43 -47.89
C ASP A 444 6.07 14.35 -48.52
N ASP A 445 6.55 15.40 -47.86
CA ASP A 445 7.64 16.27 -48.37
C ASP A 445 9.03 15.72 -48.06
N ALA A 446 9.23 15.04 -46.94
CA ALA A 446 10.46 14.30 -46.66
C ALA A 446 10.74 13.20 -47.72
N GLY A 447 9.71 12.76 -48.44
CA GLY A 447 9.82 11.87 -49.60
C GLY A 447 10.02 12.56 -50.96
N LYS A 448 10.25 13.88 -51.02
CA LYS A 448 10.34 14.65 -52.28
C LYS A 448 11.62 15.45 -52.51
N GLU A 449 12.49 15.64 -51.51
CA GLU A 449 13.77 16.35 -51.74
C GLU A 449 14.85 15.50 -52.44
N GLU A 450 14.65 14.19 -52.62
CA GLU A 450 15.43 13.35 -53.54
C GLU A 450 14.63 13.00 -54.81
N GLY A 451 14.74 13.82 -55.87
CA GLY A 451 14.35 13.42 -57.22
C GLY A 451 13.65 14.48 -58.08
N SER A 452 14.41 15.43 -58.62
CA SER A 452 13.93 16.35 -59.66
C SER A 452 14.60 16.10 -61.02
N GLU A 453 14.17 15.08 -61.75
CA GLU A 453 14.40 14.98 -63.20
C GLU A 453 13.30 14.14 -63.89
N ASP A 454 12.64 14.77 -64.87
CA ASP A 454 11.79 14.28 -65.97
C ASP A 454 10.76 13.13 -65.82
N GLY A 455 9.57 13.40 -66.38
CA GLY A 455 8.64 12.39 -66.91
C GLY A 455 8.32 12.69 -68.39
N PRO A 456 7.23 12.16 -68.98
CA PRO A 456 6.24 11.23 -68.44
C PRO A 456 6.03 9.96 -69.30
N GLY A 457 5.46 8.90 -68.72
CA GLY A 457 5.03 7.71 -69.47
C GLY A 457 4.09 6.83 -68.66
N ALA A 458 2.92 6.49 -69.21
CA ALA A 458 1.88 5.74 -68.50
C ALA A 458 1.72 4.30 -69.02
N LYS A 459 1.57 3.32 -68.11
CA LYS A 459 0.37 2.47 -67.98
C LYS A 459 0.48 1.29 -66.98
N ASP A 460 -0.65 1.06 -66.30
CA ASP A 460 -1.27 -0.22 -65.91
C ASP A 460 -0.53 -1.32 -65.08
N GLN A 461 -1.18 -1.62 -63.94
CA GLN A 461 -1.58 -2.96 -63.46
C GLN A 461 -0.58 -3.94 -62.78
N LEU A 462 -0.63 -3.91 -61.44
CA LEU A 462 -1.06 -5.03 -60.56
C LEU A 462 -0.50 -6.45 -60.78
N ILE A 463 0.21 -7.00 -59.77
CA ILE A 463 -0.24 -8.15 -58.93
C ILE A 463 0.76 -8.47 -57.79
N LYS A 464 0.28 -9.05 -56.68
CA LYS A 464 1.05 -9.41 -55.47
C LYS A 464 1.78 -10.76 -55.59
N ARG A 465 2.97 -10.89 -54.96
CA ARG A 465 3.43 -12.12 -54.25
C ARG A 465 4.54 -11.82 -53.23
N LYS A 466 5.03 -12.83 -52.49
CA LYS A 466 5.82 -12.68 -51.24
C LYS A 466 6.93 -13.75 -51.13
N PHE A 467 8.16 -13.34 -50.75
CA PHE A 467 9.37 -14.18 -50.48
C PHE A 467 9.97 -14.97 -51.68
N PRO A 468 11.22 -15.53 -51.64
CA PRO A 468 12.29 -15.48 -50.61
C PRO A 468 13.75 -15.20 -51.12
N ALA A 469 14.69 -14.99 -50.16
CA ALA A 469 16.09 -15.48 -50.03
C ALA A 469 17.16 -15.58 -51.18
N VAL A 470 18.38 -15.11 -50.82
CA VAL A 470 19.75 -15.71 -51.04
C VAL A 470 20.56 -15.50 -52.36
N MET A 471 21.77 -14.91 -52.17
CA MET A 471 23.10 -15.02 -52.84
C MET A 471 23.29 -15.22 -54.37
N VAL A 472 24.32 -14.53 -54.95
CA VAL A 472 25.57 -15.14 -55.52
C VAL A 472 26.55 -14.04 -56.03
N GLY A 473 27.87 -14.32 -56.00
CA GLY A 473 28.96 -13.51 -56.61
C GLY A 473 30.20 -13.35 -55.71
N GLN A 474 31.11 -14.32 -55.55
CA GLN A 474 32.16 -14.85 -56.46
C GLN A 474 33.38 -13.91 -56.71
N ALA A 475 34.64 -14.36 -56.83
CA ALA A 475 35.40 -15.51 -56.23
C ALA A 475 36.86 -15.56 -56.79
N ILE A 476 37.84 -16.04 -55.99
CA ILE A 476 39.08 -16.80 -56.40
C ILE A 476 40.14 -16.02 -57.24
N SER A 477 41.46 -16.29 -57.27
CA SER A 477 42.52 -16.87 -56.37
C SER A 477 43.90 -16.54 -57.04
N VAL A 478 45.13 -16.92 -56.61
CA VAL A 478 45.79 -18.26 -56.72
C VAL A 478 47.25 -18.19 -56.18
N VAL A 479 47.64 -19.14 -55.29
CA VAL A 479 48.94 -19.89 -55.08
C VAL A 479 50.32 -19.25 -55.44
N GLY A 480 51.47 -19.44 -54.74
CA GLY A 480 51.86 -20.20 -53.53
C GLY A 480 53.18 -21.04 -53.68
N GLY A 481 54.10 -21.11 -52.67
CA GLY A 481 55.31 -21.97 -52.75
C GLY A 481 56.39 -21.89 -51.62
N TYR A 482 57.05 -23.04 -51.36
CA TYR A 482 57.90 -23.52 -50.24
C TYR A 482 59.31 -22.90 -49.90
N THR A 483 59.69 -23.06 -48.60
CA THR A 483 61.00 -23.43 -47.96
C THR A 483 62.35 -22.63 -48.04
N GLU A 484 62.85 -22.32 -46.83
CA GLU A 484 64.24 -22.38 -46.27
C GLU A 484 65.50 -21.60 -46.77
N LYS A 485 66.26 -21.14 -45.76
CA LYS A 485 67.72 -20.80 -45.66
C LYS A 485 68.28 -19.44 -46.13
N THR A 486 69.34 -19.04 -45.41
CA THR A 486 70.20 -17.83 -45.44
C THR A 486 71.29 -17.86 -46.54
N PRO A 487 72.02 -16.77 -46.91
CA PRO A 487 72.54 -15.68 -46.03
C PRO A 487 72.59 -14.21 -46.58
N ALA A 488 73.14 -13.31 -45.73
CA ALA A 488 73.90 -12.05 -45.93
C ALA A 488 74.00 -11.35 -47.31
N GLU A 489 74.13 -10.01 -47.44
CA GLU A 489 73.97 -8.81 -46.56
C GLU A 489 73.82 -7.56 -47.50
N ALA A 490 73.79 -6.26 -47.13
CA ALA A 490 74.16 -5.48 -45.92
C ALA A 490 73.20 -4.26 -45.76
N ALA A 491 73.07 -3.57 -44.62
CA ALA A 491 73.85 -2.44 -44.06
C ALA A 491 73.87 -1.12 -44.88
N PRO A 492 73.94 0.08 -44.25
CA PRO A 492 73.98 0.44 -42.81
C PRO A 492 72.68 1.16 -42.32
N ALA A 493 72.40 1.50 -41.04
CA ALA A 493 72.94 1.29 -39.68
C ALA A 493 71.96 1.95 -38.63
N VAL A 494 72.04 1.95 -37.28
CA VAL A 494 72.57 1.13 -36.14
C VAL A 494 72.05 1.82 -34.83
N LYS A 495 71.65 1.23 -33.69
CA LYS A 495 71.08 -0.10 -33.31
C LYS A 495 70.01 0.09 -32.18
N ARG A 496 70.25 -0.22 -30.89
CA ARG A 496 69.27 -0.24 -29.76
C ARG A 496 69.93 -0.17 -28.35
N LEU A 497 69.08 -0.03 -27.31
CA LEU A 497 69.28 -0.28 -25.84
C LEU A 497 69.61 -1.77 -25.50
N PRO A 498 69.87 -2.24 -24.22
CA PRO A 498 69.60 -1.66 -22.88
C PRO A 498 70.71 -1.80 -21.77
N GLU A 499 70.30 -1.63 -20.49
CA GLU A 499 71.06 -1.48 -19.20
C GLU A 499 71.92 -2.71 -18.74
N PRO A 500 72.94 -2.60 -17.82
CA PRO A 500 72.75 -2.32 -16.37
C PRO A 500 73.88 -1.61 -15.55
N ILE A 501 73.53 -1.18 -14.31
CA ILE A 501 74.28 -1.04 -13.02
C ILE A 501 75.79 -0.63 -12.97
N LEU A 502 76.07 0.44 -12.17
CA LEU A 502 77.21 0.82 -11.27
C LEU A 502 78.51 -0.04 -11.19
N PRO A 503 79.69 0.49 -10.71
CA PRO A 503 80.06 1.84 -10.20
C PRO A 503 81.45 2.39 -10.70
N THR A 504 82.01 3.42 -10.03
CA THR A 504 83.44 3.55 -9.57
C THR A 504 84.29 4.75 -10.06
N THR A 505 85.04 5.34 -9.10
CA THR A 505 86.25 6.22 -9.19
C THR A 505 86.25 7.58 -9.92
N GLN A 506 86.72 8.60 -9.17
CA GLN A 506 87.30 9.85 -9.67
C GLN A 506 88.80 9.70 -9.98
N THR A 507 89.36 10.59 -10.83
CA THR A 507 90.74 11.15 -10.80
C THR A 507 90.82 12.24 -11.90
N LYS A 508 91.63 13.31 -11.89
CA LYS A 508 92.72 13.85 -11.03
C LYS A 508 92.57 15.39 -10.96
N MET A 509 92.65 16.01 -9.78
CA MET A 509 93.83 16.75 -9.24
C MET A 509 94.40 17.93 -10.06
N ALA A 510 94.19 19.16 -9.56
CA ALA A 510 95.21 20.19 -9.25
C ALA A 510 94.53 21.40 -8.58
N GLY A 511 95.03 22.03 -7.50
CA GLY A 511 96.22 21.76 -6.67
C GLY A 511 96.30 22.69 -5.44
N ALA A 512 97.50 22.93 -4.93
CA ALA A 512 97.87 23.96 -3.91
C ALA A 512 97.38 23.81 -2.44
N SER A 513 98.22 23.15 -1.63
CA SER A 513 98.69 23.54 -0.28
C SER A 513 97.82 24.40 0.67
N GLY A 514 97.51 23.88 1.88
CA GLY A 514 96.97 24.68 2.99
C GLY A 514 96.94 23.94 4.34
N ARG A 515 97.72 24.41 5.32
CA ARG A 515 97.92 23.84 6.68
C ARG A 515 96.62 23.36 7.38
N LYS A 516 96.72 22.20 8.07
CA LYS A 516 95.68 21.68 8.99
C LYS A 516 95.26 22.73 10.03
N LYS A 517 93.97 23.10 10.06
CA LYS A 517 93.28 23.56 11.27
C LYS A 517 92.59 22.37 11.94
N VAL A 518 92.34 22.45 13.24
CA VAL A 518 91.55 21.46 13.97
C VAL A 518 90.08 21.55 13.51
N PHE A 519 89.54 20.46 12.99
CA PHE A 519 88.16 20.41 12.52
C PHE A 519 87.21 20.27 13.72
N ARG A 520 86.51 21.35 14.07
CA ARG A 520 85.39 21.30 15.03
C ARG A 520 84.08 21.26 14.24
N LEU A 521 83.21 20.31 14.58
CA LEU A 521 81.96 20.07 13.84
C LEU A 521 81.01 21.30 13.89
N SER A 522 81.07 22.06 14.98
CA SER A 522 80.39 23.36 15.18
C SER A 522 80.71 24.42 14.12
N ASP A 523 81.87 24.33 13.47
CA ASP A 523 82.41 25.41 12.64
C ASP A 523 82.04 25.21 11.15
N VAL A 524 81.34 24.10 10.83
CA VAL A 524 80.95 23.69 9.47
C VAL A 524 79.46 23.31 9.40
N VAL A 525 78.86 22.89 10.51
CA VAL A 525 77.41 22.61 10.60
C VAL A 525 76.67 23.86 11.06
N GLN A 526 75.99 24.55 10.14
CA GLN A 526 74.95 25.51 10.53
C GLN A 526 73.81 24.75 11.20
N PRO A 527 73.26 25.24 12.33
CA PRO A 527 72.01 24.69 12.85
C PRO A 527 70.90 24.90 11.81
N LEU A 528 70.13 23.86 11.55
CA LEU A 528 68.95 23.94 10.69
C LEU A 528 67.97 24.94 11.30
N SER A 529 67.38 25.82 10.48
CA SER A 529 66.29 26.68 10.97
C SER A 529 65.07 25.83 11.35
N GLU A 530 64.20 26.36 12.21
CA GLU A 530 63.01 25.63 12.69
C GLU A 530 62.16 25.11 11.52
N ALA A 531 61.89 25.95 10.51
CA ALA A 531 61.20 25.56 9.28
C ALA A 531 61.97 24.52 8.41
N GLN A 532 63.30 24.39 8.55
CA GLN A 532 64.06 23.29 7.93
C GLN A 532 63.94 22.01 8.74
N ILE A 533 63.97 22.09 10.07
CA ILE A 533 63.77 20.96 10.99
C ILE A 533 62.37 20.37 10.78
N GLU A 534 61.33 21.21 10.87
CA GLU A 534 59.93 20.85 10.61
C GLU A 534 59.76 20.17 9.24
N LYS A 535 60.29 20.77 8.17
CA LYS A 535 60.21 20.22 6.80
C LYS A 535 60.96 18.89 6.64
N LEU A 536 62.03 18.65 7.41
CA LEU A 536 62.75 17.37 7.43
C LEU A 536 62.02 16.32 8.28
N THR A 537 61.45 16.70 9.42
CA THR A 537 60.59 15.86 10.27
C THR A 537 59.34 15.43 9.50
N SER A 538 58.63 16.36 8.87
CA SER A 538 57.48 16.11 7.99
C SER A 538 57.81 15.10 6.88
N ARG A 539 58.95 15.26 6.19
CA ARG A 539 59.45 14.31 5.19
C ARG A 539 59.83 12.95 5.78
N ALA A 540 60.39 12.90 6.99
CA ALA A 540 60.74 11.66 7.67
C ALA A 540 59.49 10.87 8.10
N VAL A 541 58.51 11.55 8.70
CA VAL A 541 57.21 10.97 9.07
C VAL A 541 56.48 10.48 7.82
N LYS A 542 56.34 11.30 6.77
CA LYS A 542 55.70 10.88 5.50
C LYS A 542 56.40 9.69 4.84
N ARG A 543 57.72 9.54 4.96
CA ARG A 543 58.45 8.36 4.49
C ARG A 543 58.15 7.08 5.30
N ILE A 544 57.92 7.19 6.62
CA ILE A 544 57.52 6.06 7.48
C ILE A 544 56.03 5.73 7.30
N LEU A 545 55.22 6.74 6.98
CA LEU A 545 53.82 6.61 6.63
C LEU A 545 53.64 5.76 5.37
N HIS A 546 54.34 6.12 4.28
CA HIS A 546 54.18 5.49 2.97
C HIS A 546 54.97 4.17 2.78
N SER A 547 55.84 3.77 3.73
CA SER A 547 56.61 2.51 3.64
C SER A 547 55.82 1.24 3.97
N GLU A 548 54.51 1.37 4.20
CA GLU A 548 53.54 0.32 4.56
C GLU A 548 53.77 -1.02 3.85
N LYS A 549 53.77 -1.04 2.52
CA LYS A 549 53.90 -2.28 1.72
C LYS A 549 55.25 -2.98 1.91
N SER A 550 56.33 -2.21 2.06
CA SER A 550 57.69 -2.74 2.25
C SER A 550 57.89 -3.27 3.68
N ILE A 551 57.28 -2.64 4.68
CA ILE A 551 57.37 -3.09 6.08
C ILE A 551 56.43 -4.28 6.34
N ALA A 552 55.30 -4.38 5.64
CA ALA A 552 54.44 -5.57 5.65
C ALA A 552 55.19 -6.82 5.13
N GLN A 553 55.95 -6.68 4.04
CA GLN A 553 56.76 -7.77 3.47
C GLN A 553 57.86 -8.30 4.41
N SER A 554 58.30 -7.51 5.40
CA SER A 554 59.27 -7.93 6.43
C SER A 554 58.62 -8.35 7.77
N GLY A 555 57.29 -8.35 7.87
CA GLY A 555 56.55 -8.70 9.10
C GLY A 555 56.61 -7.63 10.21
N MET A 556 57.30 -6.52 9.99
CA MET A 556 57.61 -5.51 11.01
C MET A 556 56.53 -4.41 11.14
N SER A 557 55.33 -4.62 10.58
CA SER A 557 54.19 -3.68 10.63
C SER A 557 53.88 -3.18 12.04
N HIS A 558 53.94 -4.08 13.03
CA HIS A 558 53.67 -3.77 14.43
C HIS A 558 54.70 -2.78 15.04
N VAL A 559 55.93 -2.74 14.51
CA VAL A 559 56.95 -1.75 14.90
C VAL A 559 56.69 -0.42 14.23
N ARG A 560 56.31 -0.39 12.94
CA ARG A 560 55.86 0.84 12.25
C ARG A 560 54.68 1.49 12.98
N VAL A 561 53.70 0.70 13.40
CA VAL A 561 52.53 1.18 14.16
C VAL A 561 52.95 1.85 15.47
N LYS A 562 53.75 1.14 16.30
CA LYS A 562 54.26 1.67 17.58
C LYS A 562 55.19 2.87 17.42
N LEU A 563 55.92 2.96 16.31
CA LEU A 563 56.79 4.09 16.01
C LEU A 563 55.97 5.32 15.61
N LEU A 564 55.02 5.18 14.69
CA LEU A 564 54.18 6.29 14.23
C LEU A 564 53.33 6.89 15.38
N SER A 565 52.64 6.05 16.16
CA SER A 565 51.79 6.53 17.27
C SER A 565 52.59 7.26 18.35
N ARG A 566 53.82 6.81 18.66
CA ARG A 566 54.71 7.50 19.60
C ARG A 566 55.33 8.77 19.02
N LEU A 567 55.78 8.78 17.77
CA LEU A 567 56.35 9.99 17.16
C LEU A 567 55.32 11.12 17.12
N VAL A 568 54.10 10.87 16.66
CA VAL A 568 53.03 11.88 16.58
C VAL A 568 52.69 12.47 17.95
N THR A 569 52.62 11.64 18.99
CA THR A 569 52.27 12.08 20.35
C THR A 569 53.42 12.70 21.14
N GLN A 570 54.68 12.53 20.70
CA GLN A 570 55.86 13.10 21.36
C GLN A 570 56.37 14.39 20.71
N PHE A 571 56.18 14.58 19.40
CA PHE A 571 56.57 15.80 18.69
C PHE A 571 55.41 16.80 18.61
N GLU A 572 54.84 17.14 19.77
CA GLU A 572 53.80 18.18 19.97
C GLU A 572 52.54 18.05 19.10
N GLY A 573 52.25 16.85 18.56
CA GLY A 573 51.13 16.65 17.63
C GLY A 573 51.40 17.16 16.22
N MET A 574 52.61 17.62 15.89
CA MET A 574 52.96 17.95 14.50
C MET A 574 52.80 16.71 13.62
N MET A 575 52.21 16.88 12.43
CA MET A 575 51.79 15.81 11.52
C MET A 575 50.64 14.90 12.03
N LYS A 576 49.94 15.24 13.13
CA LYS A 576 48.79 14.45 13.63
C LYS A 576 47.64 14.41 12.62
N GLU A 577 47.36 15.53 11.95
CA GLU A 577 46.34 15.61 10.90
C GLU A 577 46.70 14.71 9.70
N ASP A 578 47.92 14.80 9.16
CA ASP A 578 48.40 13.93 8.08
C ASP A 578 48.32 12.43 8.42
N VAL A 579 48.48 12.07 9.69
CA VAL A 579 48.37 10.69 10.15
C VAL A 579 46.90 10.28 10.33
N LEU A 580 46.02 11.17 10.79
CA LEU A 580 44.57 10.92 10.84
C LEU A 580 43.96 10.82 9.44
N GLU A 581 44.33 11.69 8.51
CA GLU A 581 43.95 11.62 7.09
C GLU A 581 44.38 10.28 6.47
N PHE A 582 45.66 9.91 6.63
CA PHE A 582 46.19 8.63 6.16
C PHE A 582 45.56 7.40 6.83
N ILE A 583 45.16 7.49 8.10
CA ILE A 583 44.36 6.44 8.75
C ILE A 583 42.98 6.37 8.11
N LEU A 584 42.29 7.50 7.92
CA LEU A 584 40.93 7.55 7.39
C LEU A 584 40.85 7.03 5.96
N ASP A 585 41.84 7.32 5.10
CA ASP A 585 42.01 6.80 3.73
C ASP A 585 41.61 5.32 3.59
N ASP A 586 42.25 4.44 4.37
CA ASP A 586 41.94 3.02 4.48
C ASP A 586 41.99 2.57 5.95
N ILE A 587 41.01 3.04 6.71
CA ILE A 587 40.87 2.73 8.13
C ILE A 587 40.59 1.24 8.41
N ARG A 588 40.25 0.44 7.40
CA ARG A 588 40.06 -1.01 7.57
C ARG A 588 41.42 -1.69 7.71
N THR A 589 42.33 -1.50 6.76
CA THR A 589 43.69 -2.07 6.85
C THR A 589 44.57 -1.37 7.88
N ARG A 590 44.28 -0.09 8.19
CA ARG A 590 45.05 0.75 9.13
C ARG A 590 44.46 0.83 10.54
N SER A 591 43.46 0.01 10.87
CA SER A 591 42.75 0.04 12.16
C SER A 591 43.69 -0.11 13.37
N ASP A 592 44.73 -0.96 13.30
CA ASP A 592 45.72 -1.09 14.39
C ASP A 592 46.50 0.20 14.67
N LEU A 593 46.71 1.05 13.65
CA LEU A 593 47.31 2.37 13.83
C LEU A 593 46.33 3.36 14.47
N ALA A 594 45.05 3.31 14.09
CA ALA A 594 43.99 4.09 14.73
C ALA A 594 43.88 3.78 16.23
N PHE A 595 43.82 2.50 16.59
CA PHE A 595 43.81 2.07 17.99
C PHE A 595 45.10 2.45 18.70
N SER A 596 46.28 2.19 18.12
CA SER A 596 47.55 2.53 18.77
C SER A 596 47.74 4.04 18.97
N LEU A 597 47.20 4.90 18.11
CA LEU A 597 47.21 6.34 18.29
C LEU A 597 46.25 6.75 19.42
N LEU A 598 44.99 6.30 19.37
CA LEU A 598 43.96 6.61 20.37
C LEU A 598 44.38 6.21 21.81
N TYR A 599 44.95 5.01 21.99
CA TYR A 599 45.49 4.60 23.29
C TYR A 599 46.73 5.40 23.71
N GLN A 600 47.58 5.81 22.77
CA GLN A 600 48.79 6.60 23.08
C GLN A 600 48.45 8.05 23.45
N GLU A 601 47.43 8.65 22.83
CA GLU A 601 46.84 9.94 23.24
C GLU A 601 46.27 9.86 24.66
N TYR A 602 45.50 8.80 24.96
CA TYR A 602 44.96 8.58 26.31
C TYR A 602 46.06 8.38 27.36
N ASN A 603 47.12 7.63 27.03
CA ASN A 603 48.28 7.49 27.89
C ASN A 603 49.06 8.81 28.09
N SER A 604 49.09 9.68 27.07
CA SER A 604 49.68 11.03 27.19
C SER A 604 48.89 11.87 28.20
N TYR A 605 47.56 11.92 28.07
CA TYR A 605 46.66 12.52 29.06
C TYR A 605 46.92 11.96 30.47
N LEU A 606 46.94 10.64 30.64
CA LEU A 606 47.20 10.00 31.94
C LEU A 606 48.58 10.38 32.54
N SER A 607 49.61 10.56 31.71
CA SER A 607 50.94 10.96 32.17
C SER A 607 51.05 12.41 32.63
N GLN A 608 50.02 13.23 32.36
CA GLN A 608 49.99 14.66 32.69
C GLN A 608 49.04 15.01 33.86
N LEU A 609 48.38 14.03 34.49
CA LEU A 609 47.54 14.30 35.66
C LEU A 609 48.37 14.91 36.82
N PRO A 610 47.79 15.85 37.60
CA PRO A 610 46.39 16.28 37.58
C PRO A 610 46.05 17.37 36.54
N SER A 611 47.04 17.90 35.81
CA SER A 611 46.87 19.08 34.93
C SER A 611 46.53 18.77 33.47
N GLY A 612 46.58 17.50 33.06
CA GLY A 612 46.32 17.07 31.69
C GLY A 612 44.88 17.33 31.25
N LEU A 613 44.72 17.84 30.03
CA LEU A 613 43.43 18.03 29.35
C LEU A 613 43.14 16.85 28.42
N LEU A 614 41.86 16.52 28.22
CA LEU A 614 41.44 15.37 27.40
C LEU A 614 41.34 15.72 25.90
N ASP A 615 41.46 17.00 25.55
CA ASP A 615 41.15 17.61 24.25
C ASP A 615 41.88 16.93 23.08
N SER A 616 43.16 16.58 23.25
CA SER A 616 43.96 15.88 22.24
C SER A 616 43.45 14.47 21.95
N TYR A 617 42.92 13.79 22.97
CA TYR A 617 42.26 12.48 22.84
C TYR A 617 40.85 12.64 22.25
N ASP A 618 40.08 13.65 22.69
CA ASP A 618 38.73 13.90 22.16
C ASP A 618 38.76 14.21 20.66
N HIS A 619 39.62 15.14 20.24
CA HIS A 619 39.83 15.46 18.83
C HIS A 619 40.24 14.23 18.01
N CYS A 620 41.08 13.34 18.56
CA CYS A 620 41.46 12.09 17.90
C CYS A 620 40.26 11.13 17.76
N LEU A 621 39.50 10.91 18.83
CA LEU A 621 38.33 10.03 18.85
C LEU A 621 37.21 10.56 17.94
N TYR A 622 36.91 11.86 18.02
CA TYR A 622 35.92 12.54 17.18
C TYR A 622 36.28 12.43 15.70
N THR A 623 37.52 12.75 15.31
CA THR A 623 37.97 12.71 13.91
C THR A 623 37.89 11.31 13.32
N LEU A 624 38.31 10.29 14.09
CA LEU A 624 38.21 8.89 13.67
C LEU A 624 36.74 8.44 13.54
N LEU A 625 35.85 8.83 14.45
CA LEU A 625 34.43 8.46 14.39
C LEU A 625 33.66 9.20 13.28
N SER A 626 33.94 10.48 13.04
CA SER A 626 33.30 11.28 11.98
C SER A 626 33.71 10.77 10.60
N GLY A 627 35.01 10.57 10.35
CA GLY A 627 35.49 10.02 9.07
C GLY A 627 35.09 8.56 8.85
N LEU A 628 34.77 7.80 9.90
CA LEU A 628 34.06 6.53 9.79
C LEU A 628 32.59 6.73 9.38
N GLN A 629 31.86 7.65 10.01
CA GLN A 629 30.44 7.92 9.71
C GLN A 629 30.24 8.32 8.24
N GLU A 630 31.09 9.18 7.69
CA GLU A 630 30.98 9.69 6.32
C GLU A 630 31.15 8.61 5.23
N LYS A 631 31.97 7.57 5.48
CA LYS A 631 32.21 6.52 4.48
C LYS A 631 31.00 5.56 4.39
N PRO A 632 30.42 5.33 3.18
CA PRO A 632 29.15 4.59 3.05
C PRO A 632 29.29 3.08 3.28
N GLU A 633 30.48 2.51 3.09
CA GLU A 633 30.71 1.07 3.25
C GLU A 633 31.13 0.68 4.68
N GLN A 634 30.15 0.49 5.57
CA GLN A 634 30.41 -0.02 6.93
C GLN A 634 29.55 -1.23 7.29
N ARG A 635 29.93 -2.39 6.73
CA ARG A 635 29.37 -3.70 7.10
C ARG A 635 30.21 -4.44 8.15
N ASP A 636 31.46 -4.06 8.31
CA ASP A 636 32.49 -4.86 9.01
C ASP A 636 32.56 -4.60 10.53
N GLY A 637 31.58 -3.87 11.09
CA GLY A 637 31.48 -3.59 12.53
C GLY A 637 32.58 -2.67 13.11
N LEU A 638 33.47 -2.11 12.28
CA LEU A 638 34.64 -1.35 12.74
C LEU A 638 34.29 -0.12 13.59
N PHE A 639 33.21 0.60 13.27
CA PHE A 639 32.70 1.70 14.11
C PHE A 639 32.32 1.21 15.51
N THR A 640 31.55 0.12 15.60
CA THR A 640 31.19 -0.55 16.86
C THR A 640 32.43 -0.98 17.64
N LYS A 641 33.45 -1.52 16.95
CA LYS A 641 34.73 -1.89 17.59
C LYS A 641 35.44 -0.65 18.15
N LEU A 642 35.58 0.42 17.37
CA LEU A 642 36.25 1.65 17.84
C LEU A 642 35.55 2.23 19.08
N VAL A 643 34.22 2.32 19.06
CA VAL A 643 33.41 2.80 20.19
C VAL A 643 33.51 1.91 21.43
N LEU A 644 33.58 0.58 21.27
CA LEU A 644 33.66 -0.32 22.42
C LEU A 644 35.06 -0.41 23.04
N GLU A 645 36.13 -0.29 22.25
CA GLU A 645 37.53 -0.36 22.71
C GLU A 645 38.07 0.99 23.22
N ALA A 646 37.52 2.13 22.77
CA ALA A 646 37.97 3.47 23.15
C ALA A 646 38.00 3.65 24.69
N PRO A 647 39.12 4.06 25.32
CA PRO A 647 39.24 4.17 26.78
C PRO A 647 38.06 4.88 27.46
N VAL A 648 37.74 6.08 27.00
CA VAL A 648 36.63 6.91 27.49
C VAL A 648 35.79 7.40 26.30
N ILE A 649 34.47 7.36 26.42
CA ILE A 649 33.56 8.05 25.49
C ILE A 649 33.33 9.47 26.01
N THR A 650 33.76 10.45 25.23
CA THR A 650 33.57 11.88 25.43
C THR A 650 32.19 12.33 24.93
N GLU A 651 31.79 13.56 25.22
CA GLU A 651 30.49 14.10 24.80
C GLU A 651 30.45 14.33 23.28
N SER A 652 31.54 14.86 22.70
CA SER A 652 31.75 15.00 21.25
C SER A 652 31.62 13.64 20.53
N ALA A 653 32.24 12.59 21.07
CA ALA A 653 32.11 11.24 20.52
C ALA A 653 30.70 10.65 20.68
N LEU A 654 30.01 10.95 21.79
CA LEU A 654 28.63 10.51 22.01
C LEU A 654 27.65 11.19 21.04
N GLU A 655 27.90 12.44 20.64
CA GLU A 655 27.12 13.11 19.61
C GLU A 655 27.31 12.46 18.23
N VAL A 656 28.54 12.11 17.85
CA VAL A 656 28.79 11.34 16.62
C VAL A 656 28.10 9.97 16.65
N ILE A 657 28.09 9.29 17.81
CA ILE A 657 27.33 8.03 18.00
C ILE A 657 25.82 8.25 17.85
N ARG A 658 25.26 9.37 18.35
CA ARG A 658 23.86 9.76 18.14
C ARG A 658 23.57 9.93 16.64
N ARG A 659 24.33 10.78 15.94
CA ARG A 659 24.19 11.04 14.49
C ARG A 659 24.35 9.75 13.65
N TYR A 660 25.19 8.80 14.09
CA TYR A 660 25.34 7.48 13.46
C TYR A 660 24.11 6.57 13.64
N CYS A 661 23.37 6.71 14.75
CA CYS A 661 22.09 6.01 14.95
C CYS A 661 20.94 6.61 14.11
N GLU A 662 21.08 7.87 13.68
CA GLU A 662 20.11 8.61 12.88
C GLU A 662 20.24 8.41 11.35
N ASP A 663 21.29 7.70 10.91
CA ASP A 663 21.49 7.25 9.52
C ASP A 663 20.61 6.01 9.25
N GLU A 664 19.57 6.17 8.43
CA GLU A 664 18.68 5.07 8.05
C GLU A 664 19.39 3.86 7.44
N SER A 665 20.55 4.02 6.80
CA SER A 665 21.29 2.92 6.20
C SER A 665 21.95 2.02 7.25
N ARG A 666 22.32 2.60 8.41
CA ARG A 666 23.15 1.97 9.45
C ARG A 666 22.51 1.92 10.84
N VAL A 667 21.31 2.49 11.02
CA VAL A 667 20.51 2.51 12.24
C VAL A 667 20.60 1.24 13.10
N TYR A 668 20.46 0.04 12.53
CA TYR A 668 20.54 -1.22 13.30
C TYR A 668 21.91 -1.45 13.94
N LEU A 669 22.99 -1.10 13.24
CA LEU A 669 24.36 -1.20 13.74
C LEU A 669 24.66 -0.08 14.77
N GLY A 670 24.11 1.12 14.57
CA GLY A 670 24.15 2.20 15.56
C GLY A 670 23.45 1.81 16.88
N MET A 671 22.18 1.41 16.81
CA MET A 671 21.40 0.95 17.98
C MET A 671 22.03 -0.28 18.65
N THR A 672 22.65 -1.18 17.89
CA THR A 672 23.45 -2.30 18.45
C THR A 672 24.67 -1.76 19.20
N THR A 673 25.40 -0.80 18.65
CA THR A 673 26.55 -0.16 19.32
C THR A 673 26.14 0.51 20.63
N LEU A 674 25.02 1.24 20.61
CA LEU A 674 24.48 1.94 21.79
C LEU A 674 23.99 0.95 22.87
N LYS A 675 23.30 -0.14 22.48
CA LYS A 675 22.99 -1.27 23.38
C LYS A 675 24.26 -1.85 24.02
N GLU A 676 25.29 -2.11 23.23
CA GLU A 676 26.51 -2.71 23.75
C GLU A 676 27.28 -1.76 24.68
N LEU A 677 27.22 -0.44 24.46
CA LEU A 677 27.69 0.57 25.42
C LEU A 677 26.93 0.51 26.75
N ILE A 678 25.58 0.51 26.72
CA ILE A 678 24.73 0.42 27.91
C ILE A 678 25.09 -0.83 28.73
N ILE A 679 25.34 -1.97 28.07
CA ILE A 679 25.63 -3.25 28.72
C ILE A 679 27.08 -3.34 29.24
N LYS A 680 28.07 -2.84 28.48
CA LYS A 680 29.50 -3.02 28.79
C LYS A 680 30.10 -1.90 29.64
N ARG A 681 29.43 -0.75 29.79
CA ARG A 681 29.95 0.42 30.50
C ARG A 681 28.97 0.94 31.57
N PRO A 682 28.71 0.16 32.64
CA PRO A 682 27.71 0.48 33.67
C PRO A 682 27.88 1.88 34.29
N SER A 683 29.11 2.34 34.47
CA SER A 683 29.46 3.64 35.07
C SER A 683 28.87 4.87 34.35
N ARG A 684 28.43 4.73 33.10
CA ARG A 684 27.73 5.77 32.32
C ARG A 684 26.45 5.24 31.64
N GLN A 685 25.92 4.09 32.08
CA GLN A 685 24.79 3.41 31.40
C GLN A 685 23.56 4.29 31.20
N PHE A 686 23.24 5.16 32.16
CA PHE A 686 22.08 6.06 32.09
C PHE A 686 22.26 7.17 31.04
N GLN A 687 23.49 7.63 30.77
CA GLN A 687 23.76 8.58 29.69
C GLN A 687 23.53 7.93 28.33
N TYR A 688 24.03 6.70 28.12
CA TYR A 688 23.82 5.96 26.87
C TYR A 688 22.35 5.51 26.70
N LEU A 689 21.66 5.18 27.79
CA LEU A 689 20.23 4.88 27.79
C LEU A 689 19.38 6.12 27.49
N HIS A 690 19.77 7.31 27.96
CA HIS A 690 19.09 8.56 27.60
C HIS A 690 19.16 8.82 26.09
N VAL A 691 20.32 8.64 25.45
CA VAL A 691 20.43 8.75 23.98
C VAL A 691 19.50 7.76 23.26
N LEU A 692 19.38 6.53 23.77
CA LEU A 692 18.46 5.53 23.20
C LEU A 692 16.99 5.89 23.42
N LEU A 693 16.65 6.52 24.55
CA LEU A 693 15.31 7.02 24.87
C LEU A 693 14.94 8.23 23.99
N ASP A 694 15.84 9.19 23.78
CA ASP A 694 15.63 10.32 22.86
C ASP A 694 15.35 9.81 21.43
N LEU A 695 16.08 8.79 20.99
CA LEU A 695 15.91 8.19 19.67
C LEU A 695 14.57 7.46 19.50
N SER A 696 13.81 7.23 20.58
CA SER A 696 12.45 6.69 20.54
C SER A 696 11.37 7.71 20.17
N SER A 697 11.68 9.02 20.25
CA SER A 697 10.83 10.11 19.75
C SER A 697 11.37 10.78 18.49
N HIS A 698 12.46 10.26 17.91
CA HIS A 698 13.06 10.80 16.69
C HIS A 698 12.08 10.78 15.49
N GLU A 699 12.08 11.84 14.68
CA GLU A 699 11.15 12.05 13.54
C GLU A 699 11.18 10.92 12.49
N LYS A 700 12.36 10.49 12.04
CA LYS A 700 12.54 9.36 11.10
C LYS A 700 11.97 8.05 11.67
N GLU A 701 10.91 7.53 11.04
CA GLU A 701 10.19 6.30 11.42
C GLU A 701 11.13 5.09 11.64
N LYS A 702 12.13 4.91 10.76
CA LYS A 702 13.05 3.79 10.83
C LYS A 702 13.99 3.86 12.06
N VAL A 703 14.38 5.07 12.46
CA VAL A 703 15.20 5.33 13.66
C VAL A 703 14.39 5.00 14.90
N ARG A 704 13.22 5.64 15.03
CA ARG A 704 12.23 5.41 16.09
C ARG A 704 11.88 3.93 16.27
N THR A 705 11.42 3.27 15.22
CA THR A 705 11.00 1.85 15.27
C THR A 705 12.13 0.92 15.68
N THR A 706 13.37 1.22 15.27
CA THR A 706 14.54 0.44 15.71
C THR A 706 14.86 0.72 17.18
N ALA A 707 14.88 1.98 17.62
CA ALA A 707 15.13 2.36 19.02
C ALA A 707 14.12 1.66 19.97
N LEU A 708 12.83 1.68 19.63
CA LEU A 708 11.76 1.01 20.38
C LEU A 708 12.00 -0.51 20.52
N ALA A 709 12.43 -1.18 19.45
CA ALA A 709 12.74 -2.60 19.47
C ALA A 709 13.97 -2.95 20.35
N PHE A 710 14.92 -2.03 20.50
CA PHE A 710 16.04 -2.18 21.44
C PHE A 710 15.65 -1.82 22.88
N LEU A 711 14.84 -0.78 23.10
CA LEU A 711 14.32 -0.39 24.42
C LEU A 711 13.48 -1.51 25.04
N LYS A 712 12.62 -2.18 24.26
CA LYS A 712 11.84 -3.34 24.74
C LYS A 712 12.72 -4.45 25.33
N ARG A 713 13.88 -4.71 24.73
CA ARG A 713 14.89 -5.68 25.22
C ARG A 713 15.69 -5.17 26.43
N MET A 714 15.77 -3.86 26.64
CA MET A 714 16.38 -3.28 27.85
C MET A 714 15.38 -3.28 29.02
N TYR A 715 14.09 -3.11 28.73
CA TYR A 715 12.99 -3.11 29.69
C TYR A 715 12.82 -4.44 30.45
N GLU A 716 13.16 -5.55 29.79
CA GLU A 716 13.22 -6.89 30.37
C GLU A 716 14.19 -6.96 31.58
N LYS A 717 15.12 -6.01 31.72
CA LYS A 717 16.05 -5.92 32.87
C LYS A 717 15.49 -5.00 33.95
N ASP A 718 15.25 -5.55 35.14
CA ASP A 718 14.64 -4.81 36.26
C ASP A 718 15.44 -3.56 36.66
N GLN A 719 16.77 -3.63 36.62
CA GLN A 719 17.68 -2.50 36.90
C GLN A 719 17.53 -1.29 35.97
N LEU A 720 16.95 -1.47 34.78
CA LEU A 720 16.69 -0.40 33.81
C LEU A 720 15.20 -0.01 33.77
N ARG A 721 14.29 -0.90 34.23
CA ARG A 721 12.84 -0.73 34.18
C ARG A 721 12.39 0.56 34.82
N ASP A 722 12.72 0.76 36.09
CA ASP A 722 12.44 1.98 36.87
C ASP A 722 12.81 3.27 36.13
N TYR A 723 13.94 3.29 35.43
CA TYR A 723 14.42 4.47 34.72
C TYR A 723 13.65 4.70 33.42
N ILE A 724 13.34 3.63 32.69
CA ILE A 724 12.53 3.68 31.47
C ILE A 724 11.08 4.08 31.79
N GLU A 725 10.49 3.51 32.84
CA GLU A 725 9.15 3.90 33.34
C GLU A 725 9.12 5.38 33.77
N LYS A 726 10.10 5.85 34.55
CA LYS A 726 10.18 7.26 34.98
C LYS A 726 10.38 8.22 33.80
N PHE A 727 11.19 7.85 32.81
CA PHE A 727 11.32 8.64 31.57
C PHE A 727 9.99 8.67 30.80
N ALA A 728 9.33 7.52 30.61
CA ALA A 728 8.03 7.44 29.93
C ALA A 728 6.94 8.25 30.65
N LEU A 729 6.87 8.18 31.98
CA LEU A 729 5.98 9.00 32.82
C LEU A 729 6.24 10.49 32.66
N ASN A 730 7.49 10.93 32.77
CA ASN A 730 7.86 12.34 32.64
C ASN A 730 7.59 12.87 31.23
N TYR A 731 7.99 12.10 30.20
CA TYR A 731 7.75 12.45 28.80
C TYR A 731 6.25 12.55 28.50
N MET A 732 5.44 11.65 29.06
CA MET A 732 3.99 11.79 29.01
C MET A 732 3.53 13.06 29.72
N GLN A 733 3.88 13.30 30.98
CA GLN A 733 3.40 14.46 31.76
C GLN A 733 3.52 15.81 31.03
N LEU A 734 4.59 16.00 30.25
CA LEU A 734 4.78 17.19 29.42
C LEU A 734 3.70 17.37 28.32
N LEU A 735 3.10 16.27 27.84
CA LEU A 735 2.01 16.23 26.85
C LEU A 735 0.60 16.49 27.45
N VAL A 736 0.45 16.58 28.78
CA VAL A 736 -0.81 17.07 29.40
C VAL A 736 -0.89 18.60 29.32
N HIS A 737 0.26 19.27 29.28
CA HIS A 737 0.31 20.72 29.30
C HIS A 737 -0.31 21.29 28.02
N PRO A 738 -1.20 22.30 28.10
CA PRO A 738 -1.93 22.82 26.92
C PRO A 738 -1.01 23.38 25.85
N ASN A 739 0.16 23.90 26.25
CA ASN A 739 1.29 24.22 25.38
C ASN A 739 2.46 23.29 25.74
N PRO A 740 2.56 22.08 25.17
CA PRO A 740 3.68 21.18 25.44
C PRO A 740 4.98 21.78 24.86
N PRO A 741 6.16 21.59 25.49
CA PRO A 741 7.41 22.20 25.03
C PRO A 741 7.73 21.90 23.56
N SER A 742 8.08 22.94 22.80
CA SER A 742 8.45 22.85 21.37
C SER A 742 9.72 22.05 21.09
N LEU A 743 10.45 21.61 22.11
CA LEU A 743 11.55 20.64 22.00
C LEU A 743 11.06 19.19 21.78
N LEU A 744 9.78 18.90 22.05
CA LEU A 744 9.18 17.56 21.93
C LEU A 744 8.64 17.24 20.52
N PHE A 745 8.63 18.23 19.62
CA PHE A 745 8.12 18.17 18.26
C PHE A 745 9.16 18.80 17.33
N GLY A 746 9.40 18.21 16.16
CA GLY A 746 10.35 18.80 15.20
C GLY A 746 9.91 20.22 14.79
N ALA A 747 10.86 21.14 14.68
CA ALA A 747 10.63 22.60 14.71
C ALA A 747 9.66 23.19 13.64
N ASP A 748 9.25 22.42 12.64
CA ASP A 748 8.48 22.84 11.46
C ASP A 748 7.18 22.01 11.23
N LYS A 749 6.61 21.35 12.24
CA LYS A 749 5.49 20.39 12.05
C LYS A 749 4.28 20.60 12.97
N ASP A 750 3.08 20.44 12.40
CA ASP A 750 1.80 20.47 13.10
C ASP A 750 1.71 19.41 14.22
N THR A 751 1.24 19.84 15.40
CA THR A 751 1.20 19.05 16.65
C THR A 751 0.31 17.80 16.63
N GLY A 752 -0.41 17.55 15.53
CA GLY A 752 -1.40 16.47 15.43
C GLY A 752 -0.89 15.11 14.91
N LEU A 753 0.26 15.05 14.23
CA LEU A 753 0.65 13.86 13.45
C LEU A 753 1.69 12.94 14.12
N GLU A 754 2.85 13.46 14.54
CA GLU A 754 3.93 12.63 15.11
C GLU A 754 3.59 12.06 16.50
N LEU A 755 2.58 12.63 17.17
CA LEU A 755 2.00 12.20 18.45
C LEU A 755 1.35 10.80 18.41
N HIS A 756 1.11 10.25 17.21
CA HIS A 756 0.62 8.87 17.01
C HIS A 756 1.71 7.81 17.25
N GLU A 757 2.98 8.22 17.24
CA GLU A 757 4.11 7.31 17.10
C GLU A 757 4.99 7.29 18.35
N THR A 758 5.19 8.45 18.99
CA THR A 758 5.69 8.54 20.37
C THR A 758 4.77 7.80 21.36
N SER A 759 3.44 7.85 21.17
CA SER A 759 2.49 7.07 21.96
C SER A 759 2.66 5.54 21.84
N SER A 760 3.34 5.05 20.80
CA SER A 760 3.60 3.60 20.64
C SER A 760 4.68 3.07 21.59
N PHE A 761 5.58 3.93 22.08
CA PHE A 761 6.51 3.60 23.17
C PHE A 761 5.74 3.31 24.47
N LEU A 762 4.88 4.28 24.82
CA LEU A 762 4.28 4.48 26.13
C LEU A 762 3.24 3.41 26.48
N VAL A 763 2.65 2.74 25.48
CA VAL A 763 1.74 1.61 25.68
C VAL A 763 2.48 0.27 25.69
N HIS A 764 3.70 0.20 25.15
CA HIS A 764 4.50 -1.04 25.15
C HIS A 764 5.39 -1.19 26.38
N SER A 765 5.73 -0.11 27.09
CA SER A 765 6.55 -0.09 28.30
C SER A 765 5.74 -0.23 29.61
N CYS A 766 4.83 -1.21 29.63
CA CYS A 766 4.07 -1.75 30.78
C CYS A 766 3.02 -0.90 31.52
N SER A 767 2.06 -1.68 32.04
CA SER A 767 0.99 -1.34 32.98
C SER A 767 -0.02 -0.28 32.50
N LEU A 768 -1.28 -0.70 32.36
CA LEU A 768 -2.38 0.19 31.92
C LEU A 768 -2.66 1.33 32.92
N SER A 769 -2.15 1.21 34.15
CA SER A 769 -2.05 2.26 35.16
C SER A 769 -1.34 3.53 34.68
N VAL A 770 -0.33 3.45 33.81
CA VAL A 770 0.38 4.66 33.32
C VAL A 770 -0.50 5.47 32.35
N ALA A 771 -1.46 4.83 31.68
CA ALA A 771 -2.41 5.48 30.78
C ALA A 771 -3.63 6.12 31.51
N ALA A 772 -3.82 5.83 32.80
CA ALA A 772 -4.98 6.29 33.56
C ALA A 772 -5.07 7.82 33.79
N PRO A 773 -3.98 8.57 34.07
CA PRO A 773 -4.07 10.03 34.27
C PRO A 773 -4.50 10.83 33.03
N TRP A 774 -4.49 10.20 31.85
CA TRP A 774 -4.62 10.84 30.54
C TRP A 774 -6.07 11.04 30.09
N THR A 775 -7.03 10.51 30.86
CA THR A 775 -8.44 10.48 30.47
C THR A 775 -9.31 11.57 31.09
N GLU A 776 -8.81 12.32 32.09
CA GLU A 776 -9.52 13.51 32.61
C GLU A 776 -9.62 14.64 31.56
N ASP A 777 -10.52 15.60 31.79
CA ASP A 777 -11.02 16.56 30.77
C ASP A 777 -9.98 17.55 30.20
N THR A 778 -8.74 17.56 30.70
CA THR A 778 -7.69 18.52 30.33
C THR A 778 -6.85 18.14 29.10
N ALA A 779 -6.71 16.85 28.77
CA ALA A 779 -5.81 16.42 27.69
C ALA A 779 -6.40 16.58 26.27
N ILE A 780 -5.57 17.05 25.33
CA ILE A 780 -5.95 17.42 23.95
C ILE A 780 -6.61 16.25 23.19
N ALA A 781 -7.70 16.55 22.48
CA ALA A 781 -8.56 15.54 21.84
C ALA A 781 -7.87 14.68 20.75
N ASP A 782 -6.80 15.20 20.12
CA ASP A 782 -5.98 14.47 19.16
C ASP A 782 -5.00 13.50 19.83
N ILE A 783 -4.46 13.86 21.00
CA ILE A 783 -3.66 12.95 21.84
C ILE A 783 -4.52 11.75 22.28
N LYS A 784 -5.73 12.01 22.79
CA LYS A 784 -6.69 10.96 23.17
C LYS A 784 -7.03 10.03 21.99
N ARG A 785 -7.19 10.58 20.77
CA ARG A 785 -7.42 9.79 19.55
C ARG A 785 -6.20 8.96 19.12
N SER A 786 -4.99 9.49 19.28
CA SER A 786 -3.73 8.78 18.95
C SER A 786 -3.49 7.60 19.89
N VAL A 787 -3.63 7.78 21.21
CA VAL A 787 -3.49 6.69 22.19
C VAL A 787 -4.50 5.58 21.93
N LEU A 788 -5.78 5.89 21.66
CA LEU A 788 -6.84 4.91 21.36
C LEU A 788 -6.63 4.11 20.05
N ARG A 789 -5.68 4.52 19.20
CA ARG A 789 -5.19 3.75 18.05
C ARG A 789 -3.98 2.89 18.42
N ALA A 790 -2.98 3.46 19.09
CA ALA A 790 -1.75 2.78 19.48
C ALA A 790 -1.99 1.54 20.36
N ILE A 791 -3.03 1.55 21.21
CA ILE A 791 -3.39 0.41 22.09
C ILE A 791 -3.84 -0.88 21.38
N GLU A 792 -4.14 -0.87 20.07
CA GLU A 792 -4.72 -2.06 19.43
C GLU A 792 -3.76 -3.26 19.37
N GLN A 793 -2.47 -3.07 19.08
CA GLN A 793 -1.50 -4.17 19.05
C GLN A 793 -1.10 -4.66 20.47
N PRO A 794 -0.77 -3.79 21.44
CA PRO A 794 -0.44 -4.22 22.80
C PRO A 794 -1.56 -5.00 23.49
N ILE A 795 -2.83 -4.57 23.37
CA ILE A 795 -3.97 -5.26 24.00
C ILE A 795 -4.18 -6.66 23.40
N ARG A 796 -4.07 -6.83 22.07
CA ARG A 796 -4.09 -8.18 21.46
C ARG A 796 -2.90 -9.05 21.88
N GLY A 797 -1.75 -8.44 22.20
CA GLY A 797 -0.56 -9.15 22.71
C GLY A 797 -0.66 -9.59 24.17
N MET A 798 -1.39 -8.86 25.03
CA MET A 798 -1.66 -9.25 26.42
C MET A 798 -2.70 -10.37 26.52
N GLY A 799 -3.74 -10.33 25.67
CA GLY A 799 -4.86 -11.27 25.71
C GLY A 799 -5.83 -11.03 26.88
N MET A 800 -6.95 -11.75 26.87
CA MET A 800 -8.09 -11.51 27.76
C MET A 800 -7.92 -12.05 29.20
N ASN A 801 -6.84 -12.78 29.47
CA ASN A 801 -6.53 -13.36 30.78
C ASN A 801 -5.34 -12.65 31.47
N SER A 802 -4.90 -11.48 30.99
CA SER A 802 -3.89 -10.66 31.66
C SER A 802 -4.44 -10.18 33.02
N PRO A 803 -3.77 -10.47 34.15
CA PRO A 803 -4.22 -10.00 35.46
C PRO A 803 -4.19 -8.47 35.56
N GLU A 804 -3.26 -7.80 34.89
CA GLU A 804 -3.17 -6.33 34.82
C GLU A 804 -4.40 -5.73 34.14
N LEU A 805 -4.90 -6.38 33.08
CA LEU A 805 -6.08 -5.94 32.33
C LEU A 805 -7.37 -6.24 33.09
N LEU A 806 -7.47 -7.41 33.75
CA LEU A 806 -8.61 -7.74 34.61
C LEU A 806 -8.68 -6.82 35.84
N LEU A 807 -7.54 -6.42 36.42
CA LEU A 807 -7.46 -5.41 37.47
C LEU A 807 -7.84 -4.01 36.98
N LEU A 808 -7.51 -3.63 35.74
CA LEU A 808 -7.98 -2.37 35.14
C LEU A 808 -9.50 -2.34 34.96
N VAL A 809 -10.11 -3.45 34.53
CA VAL A 809 -11.57 -3.54 34.36
C VAL A 809 -12.27 -3.46 35.72
N GLU A 810 -11.76 -4.17 36.73
CA GLU A 810 -12.28 -4.15 38.11
C GLU A 810 -12.13 -2.77 38.78
N ASN A 811 -10.95 -2.15 38.66
CA ASN A 811 -10.59 -0.89 39.32
C ASN A 811 -10.51 0.28 38.34
N CYS A 812 -11.40 0.32 37.33
CA CYS A 812 -11.42 1.32 36.27
C CYS A 812 -11.27 2.75 36.83
N PRO A 813 -10.22 3.52 36.48
CA PRO A 813 -10.08 4.91 36.90
C PRO A 813 -11.21 5.80 36.37
N LYS A 814 -11.46 6.97 36.98
CA LYS A 814 -12.50 7.90 36.49
C LYS A 814 -12.03 8.56 35.19
N GLY A 815 -12.89 8.64 34.18
CA GLY A 815 -12.57 9.08 32.82
C GLY A 815 -12.08 7.93 31.91
N ALA A 816 -11.50 6.87 32.49
CA ALA A 816 -10.93 5.74 31.75
C ALA A 816 -11.98 4.81 31.11
N GLU A 817 -13.28 5.09 31.30
CA GLU A 817 -14.40 4.35 30.75
C GLU A 817 -14.28 4.12 29.22
N THR A 818 -13.80 5.11 28.47
CA THR A 818 -13.62 5.01 27.01
C THR A 818 -12.45 4.11 26.61
N LEU A 819 -11.34 4.16 27.37
CA LEU A 819 -10.18 3.29 27.20
C LEU A 819 -10.56 1.83 27.46
N VAL A 820 -11.20 1.54 28.60
CA VAL A 820 -11.67 0.19 28.94
C VAL A 820 -12.64 -0.33 27.89
N THR A 821 -13.60 0.49 27.44
CA THR A 821 -14.53 0.11 26.35
C THR A 821 -13.77 -0.29 25.08
N ARG A 822 -12.73 0.46 24.68
CA ARG A 822 -11.93 0.15 23.48
C ARG A 822 -11.10 -1.13 23.68
N CYS A 823 -10.48 -1.32 24.85
CA CYS A 823 -9.74 -2.55 25.18
C CYS A 823 -10.64 -3.79 25.10
N LEU A 824 -11.86 -3.72 25.65
CA LEU A 824 -12.84 -4.81 25.57
C LEU A 824 -13.18 -5.16 24.11
N HIS A 825 -13.49 -4.16 23.27
CA HIS A 825 -13.75 -4.40 21.84
C HIS A 825 -12.56 -5.06 21.13
N ILE A 826 -11.31 -4.69 21.45
CA ILE A 826 -10.09 -5.26 20.83
C ILE A 826 -9.91 -6.73 21.21
N LEU A 827 -10.23 -7.11 22.46
CA LEU A 827 -10.13 -8.48 22.95
C LEU A 827 -11.24 -9.40 22.40
N THR A 828 -12.48 -8.88 22.30
CA THR A 828 -13.66 -9.64 21.86
C THR A 828 -14.03 -9.36 20.39
N ASP A 829 -13.02 -9.01 19.57
CA ASP A 829 -13.16 -8.69 18.15
C ASP A 829 -13.37 -9.97 17.30
N LYS A 830 -12.66 -11.04 17.66
CA LYS A 830 -12.56 -12.30 16.89
C LYS A 830 -12.60 -13.58 17.74
N VAL A 831 -12.80 -13.43 19.04
CA VAL A 831 -12.72 -14.51 20.05
C VAL A 831 -13.85 -14.27 21.06
N PRO A 832 -14.59 -15.30 21.50
CA PRO A 832 -15.57 -15.15 22.59
C PRO A 832 -14.90 -14.69 23.89
N PRO A 833 -15.58 -13.89 24.73
CA PRO A 833 -15.03 -13.39 26.00
C PRO A 833 -14.82 -14.52 27.01
N SER A 834 -13.77 -14.42 27.83
CA SER A 834 -13.55 -15.35 28.96
C SER A 834 -14.55 -15.10 30.10
N PRO A 835 -14.97 -16.14 30.86
CA PRO A 835 -15.95 -15.97 31.95
C PRO A 835 -15.54 -14.94 33.00
N GLU A 836 -14.25 -14.91 33.36
CA GLU A 836 -13.67 -13.94 34.30
C GLU A 836 -13.82 -12.49 33.78
N LEU A 837 -13.56 -12.26 32.49
CA LEU A 837 -13.73 -10.93 31.88
C LEU A 837 -15.22 -10.52 31.87
N VAL A 838 -16.14 -11.45 31.58
CA VAL A 838 -17.59 -11.20 31.64
C VAL A 838 -18.00 -10.81 33.06
N GLU A 839 -17.50 -11.51 34.08
CA GLU A 839 -17.79 -11.22 35.48
C GLU A 839 -17.30 -9.83 35.89
N ARG A 840 -16.05 -9.46 35.58
CA ARG A 840 -15.52 -8.11 35.91
C ARG A 840 -16.26 -6.99 35.18
N VAL A 841 -16.68 -7.19 33.93
CA VAL A 841 -17.48 -6.20 33.18
C VAL A 841 -18.91 -6.11 33.71
N ARG A 842 -19.55 -7.24 34.07
CA ARG A 842 -20.85 -7.27 34.75
C ARG A 842 -20.80 -6.47 36.05
N ASP A 843 -19.75 -6.66 36.85
CA ASP A 843 -19.57 -5.96 38.12
C ASP A 843 -19.37 -4.45 37.92
N LEU A 844 -18.51 -4.04 36.99
CA LEU A 844 -18.30 -2.62 36.65
C LEU A 844 -19.61 -1.95 36.17
N TYR A 845 -20.40 -2.65 35.36
CA TYR A 845 -21.70 -2.16 34.85
C TYR A 845 -22.69 -1.87 35.98
N HIS A 846 -22.84 -2.80 36.93
CA HIS A 846 -23.80 -2.66 38.04
C HIS A 846 -23.30 -1.75 39.15
N LYS A 847 -22.00 -1.78 39.48
CA LYS A 847 -21.42 -1.01 40.59
C LYS A 847 -21.19 0.46 40.25
N ARG A 848 -21.00 0.82 38.97
CA ARG A 848 -20.57 2.18 38.61
C ARG A 848 -21.00 2.72 37.25
N VAL A 849 -20.97 1.94 36.16
CA VAL A 849 -21.09 2.49 34.79
C VAL A 849 -22.31 1.92 34.05
N PRO A 850 -23.52 2.50 34.21
CA PRO A 850 -24.76 1.94 33.68
C PRO A 850 -24.99 2.12 32.16
N ASP A 851 -23.99 2.60 31.40
CA ASP A 851 -24.07 2.67 29.92
C ASP A 851 -24.00 1.27 29.32
N VAL A 852 -25.09 0.86 28.66
CA VAL A 852 -25.26 -0.47 28.07
C VAL A 852 -24.21 -0.80 26.99
N ARG A 853 -23.49 0.19 26.47
CA ARG A 853 -22.38 -0.01 25.52
C ARG A 853 -21.25 -0.88 26.09
N PHE A 854 -21.03 -0.86 27.41
CA PHE A 854 -20.06 -1.73 28.08
C PHE A 854 -20.36 -3.23 27.92
N LEU A 855 -21.64 -3.58 27.74
CA LEU A 855 -22.06 -4.96 27.60
C LEU A 855 -21.91 -5.50 26.16
N ILE A 856 -21.74 -4.63 25.15
CA ILE A 856 -21.69 -5.01 23.73
C ILE A 856 -20.50 -5.94 23.40
N PRO A 857 -19.26 -5.67 23.86
CA PRO A 857 -18.12 -6.57 23.62
C PRO A 857 -18.34 -7.97 24.19
N VAL A 858 -18.83 -8.04 25.44
CA VAL A 858 -19.00 -9.27 26.21
C VAL A 858 -20.35 -9.96 26.00
N ILE A 859 -21.21 -9.45 25.10
CA ILE A 859 -22.65 -9.80 25.07
C ILE A 859 -22.93 -11.30 24.84
N ASN A 860 -22.03 -12.01 24.15
CA ASN A 860 -22.16 -13.44 23.88
C ASN A 860 -21.76 -14.32 25.09
N GLY A 861 -21.20 -13.75 26.15
CA GLY A 861 -20.90 -14.44 27.41
C GLY A 861 -21.91 -14.16 28.55
N LEU A 862 -22.88 -13.27 28.33
CA LEU A 862 -23.94 -12.94 29.28
C LEU A 862 -25.07 -13.99 29.25
N GLU A 863 -25.81 -14.13 30.35
CA GLU A 863 -26.97 -15.03 30.36
C GLU A 863 -28.13 -14.50 29.51
N LYS A 864 -28.97 -15.42 29.03
CA LYS A 864 -30.21 -15.13 28.29
C LYS A 864 -31.09 -14.07 28.98
N ASN A 865 -31.20 -14.13 30.30
CA ASN A 865 -31.98 -13.17 31.09
C ASN A 865 -31.33 -11.78 31.14
N GLU A 866 -30.01 -11.69 31.26
CA GLU A 866 -29.26 -10.43 31.26
C GLU A 866 -29.40 -9.72 29.91
N VAL A 867 -29.23 -10.46 28.80
CA VAL A 867 -29.37 -9.92 27.45
C VAL A 867 -30.80 -9.40 27.20
N ILE A 868 -31.83 -10.13 27.63
CA ILE A 868 -33.24 -9.69 27.51
C ILE A 868 -33.51 -8.43 28.35
N GLN A 869 -32.90 -8.29 29.53
CA GLN A 869 -33.01 -7.06 30.33
C GLN A 869 -32.26 -5.86 29.73
N ALA A 870 -31.13 -6.10 29.06
CA ALA A 870 -30.36 -5.07 28.35
C ALA A 870 -31.01 -4.64 27.02
N LEU A 871 -31.75 -5.54 26.36
CA LEU A 871 -32.30 -5.34 25.00
C LEU A 871 -33.09 -4.02 24.81
N PRO A 872 -33.97 -3.57 25.72
CA PRO A 872 -34.69 -2.29 25.58
C PRO A 872 -33.81 -1.04 25.68
N LYS A 873 -32.59 -1.15 26.24
CA LYS A 873 -31.57 -0.10 26.21
C LYS A 873 -30.75 -0.20 24.91
N LEU A 874 -30.35 -1.42 24.52
CA LEU A 874 -29.56 -1.67 23.31
C LEU A 874 -30.25 -1.17 22.03
N ILE A 875 -31.54 -1.44 21.84
CA ILE A 875 -32.27 -1.04 20.61
C ILE A 875 -32.55 0.47 20.49
N LYS A 876 -32.23 1.27 21.52
CA LYS A 876 -32.28 2.74 21.48
C LYS A 876 -30.97 3.37 20.98
N LEU A 877 -29.92 2.57 20.79
CA LEU A 877 -28.63 3.05 20.25
C LEU A 877 -28.75 3.40 18.75
N ASN A 878 -27.67 3.94 18.19
CA ASN A 878 -27.58 4.20 16.74
C ASN A 878 -27.85 2.91 15.95
N PRO A 879 -28.69 2.92 14.87
CA PRO A 879 -29.01 1.73 14.08
C PRO A 879 -27.82 0.90 13.59
N ILE A 880 -26.66 1.51 13.38
CA ILE A 880 -25.41 0.81 13.02
C ILE A 880 -24.96 -0.09 14.18
N VAL A 881 -24.95 0.45 15.40
CA VAL A 881 -24.59 -0.27 16.64
C VAL A 881 -25.64 -1.34 16.95
N VAL A 882 -26.94 -1.07 16.73
CA VAL A 882 -27.99 -2.08 16.87
C VAL A 882 -27.78 -3.25 15.90
N LYS A 883 -27.35 -2.98 14.66
CA LYS A 883 -26.98 -4.05 13.72
C LYS A 883 -25.73 -4.82 14.18
N GLU A 884 -24.70 -4.15 14.71
CA GLU A 884 -23.52 -4.84 15.24
C GLU A 884 -23.88 -5.77 16.41
N VAL A 885 -24.67 -5.28 17.37
CA VAL A 885 -25.20 -6.07 18.50
C VAL A 885 -25.96 -7.29 18.02
N PHE A 886 -26.83 -7.12 17.01
CA PHE A 886 -27.57 -8.25 16.43
C PHE A 886 -26.64 -9.22 15.70
N ASN A 887 -25.62 -8.74 14.98
CA ASN A 887 -24.66 -9.61 14.33
C ASN A 887 -23.78 -10.39 15.33
N ARG A 888 -23.45 -9.81 16.50
CA ARG A 888 -22.80 -10.53 17.61
C ARG A 888 -23.72 -11.62 18.16
N LEU A 889 -24.96 -11.27 18.53
CA LEU A 889 -25.97 -12.20 19.07
C LEU A 889 -26.44 -13.28 18.09
N LEU A 890 -26.37 -13.04 16.78
CA LEU A 890 -26.75 -14.02 15.75
C LEU A 890 -25.54 -14.78 15.18
N GLY A 891 -24.34 -14.56 15.72
CA GLY A 891 -23.09 -15.23 15.32
C GLY A 891 -22.53 -14.82 13.95
N THR A 892 -23.18 -13.91 13.22
CA THR A 892 -22.91 -13.64 11.79
C THR A 892 -21.60 -12.92 11.49
N GLN A 893 -20.81 -12.53 12.50
CA GLN A 893 -19.48 -11.93 12.31
C GLN A 893 -18.33 -12.94 12.29
N HIS A 894 -18.52 -14.14 12.88
CA HIS A 894 -17.46 -15.15 12.97
C HIS A 894 -17.44 -16.02 11.71
N SER A 895 -16.86 -15.50 10.64
CA SER A 895 -16.38 -16.33 9.54
C SER A 895 -15.30 -17.28 10.06
N GLU A 896 -15.47 -18.57 9.77
CA GLU A 896 -14.54 -19.68 10.06
C GLU A 896 -14.42 -20.17 11.53
N GLY A 897 -14.60 -21.48 11.70
CA GLY A 897 -13.92 -22.29 12.70
C GLY A 897 -14.53 -22.44 14.10
N SER A 898 -15.14 -21.40 14.70
CA SER A 898 -15.50 -21.44 16.13
C SER A 898 -17.01 -21.39 16.42
N SER A 899 -17.54 -22.45 17.05
CA SER A 899 -18.93 -22.57 17.50
C SER A 899 -19.19 -21.81 18.81
N SER A 900 -19.04 -20.48 18.77
CA SER A 900 -19.44 -19.62 19.89
C SER A 900 -20.95 -19.73 20.15
N VAL A 901 -21.34 -20.27 21.30
CA VAL A 901 -22.74 -20.47 21.67
C VAL A 901 -23.35 -19.13 22.07
N SER A 902 -24.24 -18.58 21.23
CA SER A 902 -24.99 -17.37 21.58
C SER A 902 -26.01 -17.65 22.69
N PRO A 903 -26.21 -16.72 23.65
CA PRO A 903 -27.24 -16.83 24.69
C PRO A 903 -28.68 -16.67 24.16
N LEU A 904 -28.87 -16.30 22.88
CA LEU A 904 -30.18 -16.19 22.23
C LEU A 904 -30.18 -16.90 20.87
N THR A 905 -31.18 -17.74 20.63
CA THR A 905 -31.47 -18.16 19.25
C THR A 905 -32.06 -17.00 18.45
N PRO A 906 -32.03 -17.02 17.11
CA PRO A 906 -32.72 -16.02 16.29
C PRO A 906 -34.21 -15.93 16.60
N GLY A 907 -34.85 -17.07 16.89
CA GLY A 907 -36.24 -17.12 17.33
C GLY A 907 -36.46 -16.40 18.66
N ASP A 908 -35.62 -16.68 19.66
CA ASP A 908 -35.68 -16.01 20.97
C ASP A 908 -35.50 -14.49 20.86
N LEU A 909 -34.56 -14.01 20.05
CA LEU A 909 -34.34 -12.57 19.88
C LEU A 909 -35.57 -11.88 19.28
N LEU A 910 -36.16 -12.46 18.22
CA LEU A 910 -37.34 -11.89 17.59
C LEU A 910 -38.58 -11.96 18.49
N ILE A 911 -38.72 -12.99 19.33
CA ILE A 911 -39.79 -13.07 20.35
C ILE A 911 -39.54 -12.07 21.49
N ALA A 912 -38.30 -11.96 21.98
CA ALA A 912 -37.94 -10.99 23.02
C ALA A 912 -38.28 -9.56 22.58
N LEU A 913 -38.01 -9.19 21.33
CA LEU A 913 -38.43 -7.91 20.74
C LEU A 913 -39.95 -7.66 20.78
N HIS A 914 -40.77 -8.70 20.55
CA HIS A 914 -42.24 -8.60 20.64
C HIS A 914 -42.75 -8.47 22.08
N ASN A 915 -41.98 -8.98 23.04
CA ASN A 915 -42.29 -8.99 24.47
C ASN A 915 -41.75 -7.73 25.20
N ILE A 916 -41.08 -6.80 24.50
CA ILE A 916 -40.64 -5.53 25.11
C ILE A 916 -41.87 -4.68 25.44
N ASP A 917 -42.00 -4.33 26.72
CA ASP A 917 -43.01 -3.39 27.18
C ASP A 917 -42.81 -1.99 26.55
N SER A 918 -43.90 -1.49 25.95
CA SER A 918 -44.05 -0.13 25.41
C SER A 918 -43.74 1.01 26.39
N THR A 919 -43.79 0.78 27.71
CA THR A 919 -43.32 1.77 28.70
C THR A 919 -41.80 1.90 28.71
N LYS A 920 -41.08 0.81 28.40
CA LYS A 920 -39.61 0.73 28.49
C LYS A 920 -38.93 1.12 27.20
N CYS A 921 -39.54 0.85 26.04
CA CYS A 921 -39.02 1.29 24.74
C CYS A 921 -40.15 1.72 23.80
N ASP A 922 -39.88 2.74 22.97
CA ASP A 922 -40.85 3.24 22.02
C ASP A 922 -41.09 2.25 20.87
N MET A 923 -42.33 2.22 20.38
CA MET A 923 -42.77 1.29 19.33
C MET A 923 -42.02 1.49 18.00
N LYS A 924 -41.47 2.69 17.73
CA LYS A 924 -40.74 2.99 16.48
C LYS A 924 -39.35 2.33 16.51
N SER A 925 -38.68 2.31 17.66
CA SER A 925 -37.42 1.59 17.87
C SER A 925 -37.62 0.07 17.85
N ILE A 926 -38.67 -0.46 18.48
CA ILE A 926 -39.01 -1.89 18.42
C ILE A 926 -39.28 -2.33 16.97
N ILE A 927 -40.07 -1.55 16.21
CA ILE A 927 -40.34 -1.82 14.78
C ILE A 927 -39.05 -1.76 13.94
N LYS A 928 -38.13 -0.80 14.19
CA LYS A 928 -36.82 -0.76 13.51
C LYS A 928 -36.01 -2.02 13.78
N ALA A 929 -35.89 -2.44 15.04
CA ALA A 929 -35.18 -3.65 15.43
C ALA A 929 -35.80 -4.92 14.80
N THR A 930 -37.13 -5.03 14.80
CA THR A 930 -37.86 -6.11 14.11
C THR A 930 -37.55 -6.12 12.61
N ASN A 931 -37.51 -4.96 11.95
CA ASN A 931 -37.15 -4.87 10.53
C ASN A 931 -35.68 -5.26 10.25
N LEU A 932 -34.74 -4.99 11.16
CA LEU A 932 -33.34 -5.42 11.03
C LEU A 932 -33.23 -6.95 11.03
N CYS A 933 -33.99 -7.64 11.88
CA CYS A 933 -34.06 -9.11 11.88
C CYS A 933 -34.48 -9.65 10.50
N PHE A 934 -35.57 -9.12 9.94
CA PHE A 934 -36.04 -9.46 8.58
C PHE A 934 -35.09 -9.04 7.44
N GLY A 935 -34.04 -8.26 7.72
CA GLY A 935 -32.97 -7.99 6.75
C GLY A 935 -32.04 -9.19 6.54
N GLU A 936 -31.76 -9.95 7.61
CA GLU A 936 -30.78 -11.05 7.61
C GLU A 936 -31.42 -12.38 7.16
N ARG A 937 -31.75 -12.44 5.86
CA ARG A 937 -32.50 -13.55 5.23
C ARG A 937 -31.88 -14.94 5.39
N ASN A 938 -30.57 -15.02 5.62
CA ASN A 938 -29.85 -16.27 5.81
C ASN A 938 -30.05 -16.84 7.23
N VAL A 939 -30.46 -16.00 8.18
CA VAL A 939 -30.67 -16.36 9.59
C VAL A 939 -32.17 -16.58 9.88
N TYR A 940 -33.03 -15.69 9.39
CA TYR A 940 -34.47 -15.75 9.60
C TYR A 940 -35.18 -16.53 8.49
N THR A 941 -34.92 -17.83 8.43
CA THR A 941 -35.52 -18.76 7.45
C THR A 941 -37.03 -18.93 7.66
N SER A 942 -37.71 -19.54 6.69
CA SER A 942 -39.13 -19.86 6.78
C SER A 942 -39.49 -20.77 7.97
N GLU A 943 -38.56 -21.60 8.44
CA GLU A 943 -38.74 -22.50 9.59
C GLU A 943 -38.64 -21.73 10.90
N VAL A 944 -37.59 -20.91 11.06
CA VAL A 944 -37.40 -20.03 12.23
C VAL A 944 -38.61 -19.10 12.39
N LEU A 945 -39.07 -18.48 11.30
CA LEU A 945 -40.23 -17.60 11.31
C LEU A 945 -41.54 -18.37 11.60
N ALA A 946 -41.68 -19.62 11.16
CA ALA A 946 -42.85 -20.44 11.50
C ALA A 946 -42.92 -20.73 13.01
N VAL A 947 -41.78 -21.11 13.64
CA VAL A 947 -41.70 -21.32 15.09
C VAL A 947 -42.01 -20.04 15.87
N VAL A 948 -41.44 -18.90 15.45
CA VAL A 948 -41.72 -17.59 16.07
C VAL A 948 -43.20 -17.22 15.95
N MET A 949 -43.80 -17.35 14.77
CA MET A 949 -45.22 -17.03 14.58
C MET A 949 -46.15 -17.95 15.39
N GLN A 950 -45.81 -19.23 15.52
CA GLN A 950 -46.54 -20.18 16.38
C GLN A 950 -46.50 -19.74 17.85
N GLN A 951 -45.31 -19.49 18.40
CA GLN A 951 -45.14 -19.11 19.81
C GLN A 951 -45.77 -17.75 20.12
N LEU A 952 -45.64 -16.75 19.23
CA LEU A 952 -46.29 -15.44 19.41
C LEU A 952 -47.82 -15.51 19.31
N MET A 953 -48.38 -16.43 18.52
CA MET A 953 -49.82 -16.70 18.49
C MET A 953 -50.30 -17.39 19.79
N GLU A 954 -49.46 -18.20 20.43
CA GLU A 954 -49.82 -18.96 21.65
C GLU A 954 -49.85 -18.09 22.92
N GLN A 955 -49.19 -16.93 22.93
CA GLN A 955 -49.23 -15.97 24.04
C GLN A 955 -50.64 -15.39 24.35
N SER A 956 -50.80 -14.91 25.58
CA SER A 956 -51.98 -14.17 26.06
C SER A 956 -51.57 -13.12 27.10
N PRO A 957 -51.80 -11.81 26.87
CA PRO A 957 -52.41 -11.18 25.69
C PRO A 957 -51.61 -11.38 24.40
N LEU A 958 -52.24 -11.15 23.24
CA LEU A 958 -51.58 -11.24 21.93
C LEU A 958 -50.62 -10.05 21.70
N PRO A 959 -49.37 -10.28 21.26
CA PRO A 959 -48.41 -9.21 20.96
C PRO A 959 -48.90 -8.23 19.88
N MET A 960 -48.75 -6.93 20.13
CA MET A 960 -49.25 -5.88 19.24
C MET A 960 -48.64 -5.95 17.82
N LEU A 961 -47.40 -6.43 17.70
CA LEU A 961 -46.67 -6.55 16.44
C LEU A 961 -46.86 -7.91 15.72
N LEU A 962 -47.56 -8.89 16.33
CA LEU A 962 -47.76 -10.24 15.76
C LEU A 962 -48.17 -10.21 14.29
N MET A 963 -49.23 -9.49 13.95
CA MET A 963 -49.72 -9.47 12.56
C MET A 963 -48.82 -8.70 11.59
N ARG A 964 -47.95 -7.79 12.07
CA ARG A 964 -46.90 -7.20 11.24
C ARG A 964 -45.90 -8.28 10.84
N THR A 965 -45.43 -9.05 11.82
CA THR A 965 -44.47 -10.15 11.65
C THR A 965 -45.03 -11.27 10.77
N VAL A 966 -46.33 -11.59 10.89
CA VAL A 966 -47.03 -12.53 9.99
C VAL A 966 -47.05 -12.02 8.55
N ILE A 967 -47.49 -10.77 8.31
CA ILE A 967 -47.54 -10.18 6.96
C ILE A 967 -46.12 -10.08 6.36
N GLN A 968 -45.12 -9.72 7.16
CA GLN A 968 -43.75 -9.54 6.71
C GLN A 968 -43.09 -10.89 6.37
N SER A 969 -43.28 -11.91 7.21
CA SER A 969 -42.84 -13.29 6.96
C SER A 969 -43.47 -13.87 5.68
N LEU A 970 -44.77 -13.63 5.46
CA LEU A 970 -45.45 -14.11 4.26
C LEU A 970 -45.03 -13.35 2.99
N THR A 971 -44.74 -12.06 3.11
CA THR A 971 -44.18 -11.25 2.00
C THR A 971 -42.78 -11.72 1.61
N MET A 972 -42.00 -12.22 2.58
CA MET A 972 -40.64 -12.73 2.41
C MET A 972 -40.62 -14.19 1.93
N TYR A 973 -41.54 -15.03 2.40
CA TYR A 973 -41.68 -16.44 2.04
C TYR A 973 -43.15 -16.80 1.72
N PRO A 974 -43.62 -16.56 0.47
CA PRO A 974 -45.00 -16.85 0.07
C PRO A 974 -45.45 -18.31 0.28
N ARG A 975 -44.50 -19.27 0.31
CA ARG A 975 -44.76 -20.69 0.62
C ARG A 975 -45.40 -20.90 2.01
N LEU A 976 -45.26 -19.96 2.94
CA LEU A 976 -45.89 -20.01 4.26
C LEU A 976 -47.41 -19.74 4.23
N GLY A 977 -48.02 -19.44 3.07
CA GLY A 977 -49.44 -19.08 2.95
C GLY A 977 -50.40 -20.04 3.67
N GLY A 978 -50.28 -21.35 3.45
CA GLY A 978 -51.13 -22.35 4.11
C GLY A 978 -50.93 -22.41 5.64
N PHE A 979 -49.69 -22.25 6.11
CA PHE A 979 -49.39 -22.16 7.54
C PHE A 979 -49.99 -20.88 8.16
N VAL A 980 -49.92 -19.75 7.45
CA VAL A 980 -50.54 -18.49 7.87
C VAL A 980 -52.07 -18.60 7.90
N MET A 981 -52.72 -19.31 6.98
CA MET A 981 -54.18 -19.54 7.06
C MET A 981 -54.58 -20.31 8.33
N ASN A 982 -53.76 -21.29 8.73
CA ASN A 982 -53.97 -22.03 9.99
C ASN A 982 -53.79 -21.12 11.22
N ILE A 983 -52.82 -20.20 11.21
CA ILE A 983 -52.66 -19.18 12.26
C ILE A 983 -53.87 -18.25 12.31
N LEU A 984 -54.34 -17.75 11.17
CA LEU A 984 -55.50 -16.85 11.11
C LEU A 984 -56.77 -17.55 11.66
N SER A 985 -57.00 -18.82 11.31
CA SER A 985 -58.14 -19.60 11.86
C SER A 985 -58.02 -19.79 13.38
N ARG A 986 -56.82 -20.03 13.92
CA ARG A 986 -56.57 -20.12 15.38
C ARG A 986 -56.74 -18.77 16.09
N LEU A 987 -56.42 -17.65 15.43
CA LEU A 987 -56.65 -16.30 15.96
C LEU A 987 -58.14 -15.94 16.05
N ILE A 988 -59.01 -16.52 15.23
CA ILE A 988 -60.48 -16.40 15.37
C ILE A 988 -60.93 -17.02 16.69
N VAL A 989 -60.43 -18.22 17.04
CA VAL A 989 -60.74 -18.90 18.31
C VAL A 989 -60.28 -18.06 19.51
N LYS A 990 -59.12 -17.40 19.40
CA LYS A 990 -58.62 -16.41 20.39
C LYS A 990 -59.32 -15.04 20.37
N GLN A 991 -60.40 -14.87 19.60
CA GLN A 991 -61.19 -13.64 19.53
C GLN A 991 -60.36 -12.39 19.19
N VAL A 992 -59.49 -12.50 18.19
CA VAL A 992 -58.51 -11.46 17.75
C VAL A 992 -59.08 -10.03 17.61
N TRP A 993 -60.37 -9.87 17.32
CA TRP A 993 -61.06 -8.56 17.30
C TRP A 993 -61.01 -7.79 18.64
N LYS A 994 -60.78 -8.46 19.77
CA LYS A 994 -60.54 -7.84 21.09
C LYS A 994 -59.24 -7.01 21.15
N TYR A 995 -58.34 -7.14 20.17
CA TYR A 995 -57.05 -6.46 20.13
C TYR A 995 -56.99 -5.54 18.89
N PRO A 996 -57.41 -4.26 18.95
CA PRO A 996 -57.73 -3.45 17.76
C PRO A 996 -56.60 -3.35 16.71
N LYS A 997 -55.33 -3.31 17.14
CA LYS A 997 -54.17 -3.27 16.24
C LYS A 997 -53.82 -4.63 15.63
N VAL A 998 -54.02 -5.72 16.37
CA VAL A 998 -53.86 -7.08 15.84
C VAL A 998 -55.00 -7.38 14.86
N TRP A 999 -56.24 -6.94 15.15
CA TRP A 999 -57.39 -6.99 14.24
C TRP A 999 -57.17 -6.20 12.94
N GLU A 1000 -56.63 -4.98 13.03
CA GLU A 1000 -56.25 -4.18 11.85
C GLU A 1000 -55.26 -4.94 10.94
N GLY A 1001 -54.28 -5.62 11.53
CA GLY A 1001 -53.35 -6.49 10.81
C GLY A 1001 -53.98 -7.78 10.28
N PHE A 1002 -54.90 -8.40 11.03
CA PHE A 1002 -55.63 -9.59 10.61
C PHE A 1002 -56.41 -9.36 9.30
N VAL A 1003 -57.17 -8.26 9.24
CA VAL A 1003 -57.95 -7.89 8.05
C VAL A 1003 -57.02 -7.58 6.87
N LYS A 1004 -55.94 -6.82 7.08
CA LYS A 1004 -54.92 -6.53 6.05
C LYS A 1004 -54.18 -7.77 5.55
N CYS A 1005 -54.01 -8.79 6.40
CA CYS A 1005 -53.46 -10.08 5.99
C CYS A 1005 -54.44 -10.81 5.08
N CYS A 1006 -55.71 -10.96 5.50
CA CYS A 1006 -56.76 -11.59 4.70
C CYS A 1006 -56.97 -10.89 3.34
N GLN A 1007 -56.86 -9.57 3.28
CA GLN A 1007 -56.95 -8.78 2.05
C GLN A 1007 -55.80 -9.08 1.07
N ARG A 1008 -54.59 -9.37 1.57
CA ARG A 1008 -53.41 -9.70 0.76
C ARG A 1008 -53.36 -11.15 0.29
N THR A 1009 -54.09 -12.05 0.93
CA THR A 1009 -54.05 -13.50 0.67
C THR A 1009 -55.30 -14.03 -0.03
N LYS A 1010 -56.05 -13.16 -0.71
CA LYS A 1010 -57.12 -13.57 -1.64
C LYS A 1010 -56.54 -14.50 -2.72
N PRO A 1011 -57.21 -15.61 -3.10
CA PRO A 1011 -58.50 -16.09 -2.60
C PRO A 1011 -58.40 -17.02 -1.37
N GLN A 1012 -57.19 -17.41 -0.92
CA GLN A 1012 -56.99 -18.42 0.13
C GLN A 1012 -57.69 -18.04 1.45
N SER A 1013 -57.67 -16.74 1.80
CA SER A 1013 -58.31 -16.19 3.00
C SER A 1013 -59.83 -16.31 3.04
N TYR A 1014 -60.52 -16.55 1.92
CA TYR A 1014 -61.98 -16.67 1.90
C TYR A 1014 -62.47 -17.81 2.82
N SER A 1015 -61.74 -18.92 2.84
CA SER A 1015 -61.98 -20.07 3.74
C SER A 1015 -61.90 -19.72 5.23
N VAL A 1016 -61.12 -18.68 5.59
CA VAL A 1016 -60.92 -18.21 6.96
C VAL A 1016 -61.94 -17.13 7.32
N LEU A 1017 -62.26 -16.23 6.38
CA LEU A 1017 -63.28 -15.18 6.58
C LEU A 1017 -64.67 -15.77 6.86
N LEU A 1018 -65.02 -16.89 6.24
CA LEU A 1018 -66.28 -17.60 6.49
C LEU A 1018 -66.38 -18.26 7.88
N GLN A 1019 -65.30 -18.28 8.66
CA GLN A 1019 -65.27 -18.77 10.06
C GLN A 1019 -65.49 -17.65 11.08
N LEU A 1020 -65.53 -16.38 10.66
CA LEU A 1020 -65.83 -15.25 11.54
C LEU A 1020 -67.31 -15.24 11.96
N PRO A 1021 -67.65 -14.79 13.18
CA PRO A 1021 -69.04 -14.54 13.52
C PRO A 1021 -69.60 -13.33 12.75
N PRO A 1022 -70.92 -13.23 12.55
CA PRO A 1022 -71.52 -12.28 11.59
C PRO A 1022 -71.15 -10.80 11.81
N ALA A 1023 -71.10 -10.34 13.06
CA ALA A 1023 -70.74 -8.95 13.38
C ALA A 1023 -69.29 -8.60 13.00
N GLN A 1024 -68.37 -9.55 13.20
CA GLN A 1024 -66.97 -9.41 12.82
C GLN A 1024 -66.80 -9.44 11.30
N LEU A 1025 -67.56 -10.29 10.60
CA LEU A 1025 -67.57 -10.34 9.13
C LEU A 1025 -68.10 -9.02 8.53
N THR A 1026 -69.15 -8.42 9.11
CA THR A 1026 -69.61 -7.07 8.74
C THR A 1026 -68.50 -6.03 8.95
N SER A 1027 -67.79 -6.06 10.09
CA SER A 1027 -66.66 -5.15 10.33
C SER A 1027 -65.46 -5.34 9.38
N VAL A 1028 -65.32 -6.53 8.77
CA VAL A 1028 -64.37 -6.74 7.67
C VAL A 1028 -64.83 -6.03 6.40
N PHE A 1029 -66.11 -6.12 6.03
CA PHE A 1029 -66.64 -5.44 4.84
C PHE A 1029 -66.68 -3.92 4.98
N GLU A 1030 -66.94 -3.38 6.18
CA GLU A 1030 -66.83 -1.93 6.46
C GLU A 1030 -65.41 -1.41 6.22
N ARG A 1031 -64.39 -2.20 6.58
CA ARG A 1031 -62.97 -1.84 6.43
C ARG A 1031 -62.41 -2.12 5.03
N CYS A 1032 -62.96 -3.11 4.33
CA CYS A 1032 -62.53 -3.51 2.98
C CYS A 1032 -63.73 -3.92 2.10
N PRO A 1033 -64.53 -2.96 1.59
CA PRO A 1033 -65.75 -3.24 0.82
C PRO A 1033 -65.49 -4.11 -0.43
N GLU A 1034 -64.33 -3.91 -1.04
CA GLU A 1034 -63.73 -4.71 -2.13
C GLU A 1034 -63.60 -6.22 -1.88
N MET A 1035 -63.82 -6.71 -0.65
CA MET A 1035 -63.83 -8.15 -0.34
C MET A 1035 -65.22 -8.77 -0.43
N ARG A 1036 -66.30 -7.98 -0.48
CA ARG A 1036 -67.67 -8.49 -0.45
C ARG A 1036 -68.03 -9.28 -1.72
N GLU A 1037 -67.81 -8.68 -2.88
CA GLU A 1037 -68.15 -9.28 -4.17
C GLU A 1037 -67.32 -10.54 -4.49
N PRO A 1038 -65.97 -10.55 -4.35
CA PRO A 1038 -65.19 -11.78 -4.60
C PRO A 1038 -65.46 -12.92 -3.61
N LEU A 1039 -65.81 -12.61 -2.36
CA LEU A 1039 -66.19 -13.63 -1.37
C LEU A 1039 -67.58 -14.21 -1.67
N LEU A 1040 -68.52 -13.39 -2.12
CA LEU A 1040 -69.84 -13.82 -2.57
C LEU A 1040 -69.73 -14.73 -3.80
N GLN A 1041 -68.93 -14.36 -4.80
CA GLN A 1041 -68.62 -15.22 -5.95
C GLN A 1041 -67.96 -16.55 -5.55
N HIS A 1042 -67.09 -16.56 -4.52
CA HIS A 1042 -66.52 -17.79 -3.98
C HIS A 1042 -67.54 -18.68 -3.27
N VAL A 1043 -68.53 -18.11 -2.57
CA VAL A 1043 -69.64 -18.88 -1.97
C VAL A 1043 -70.59 -19.42 -3.05
N HIS A 1044 -70.74 -18.74 -4.19
CA HIS A 1044 -71.55 -19.22 -5.31
C HIS A 1044 -70.95 -20.41 -6.08
N SER A 1045 -69.63 -20.67 -5.98
CA SER A 1045 -69.02 -21.87 -6.56
C SER A 1045 -69.01 -23.10 -5.63
N PHE A 1046 -69.64 -23.01 -4.45
CA PHE A 1046 -69.77 -24.11 -3.50
C PHE A 1046 -70.89 -25.09 -3.89
N THR A 1047 -70.71 -26.37 -3.55
CA THR A 1047 -71.77 -27.38 -3.71
C THR A 1047 -72.97 -27.10 -2.78
N PRO A 1048 -74.20 -27.57 -3.10
CA PRO A 1048 -75.39 -27.31 -2.28
C PRO A 1048 -75.28 -27.68 -0.80
N HIS A 1049 -74.45 -28.67 -0.45
CA HIS A 1049 -74.17 -29.04 0.95
C HIS A 1049 -73.25 -28.04 1.67
N GLN A 1050 -72.20 -27.55 0.99
CA GLN A 1050 -71.30 -26.52 1.51
C GLN A 1050 -72.03 -25.17 1.66
N VAL A 1051 -72.85 -24.79 0.67
CA VAL A 1051 -73.75 -23.64 0.73
C VAL A 1051 -74.65 -23.73 1.97
N ARG A 1052 -75.32 -24.87 2.18
CA ARG A 1052 -76.22 -25.08 3.33
C ARG A 1052 -75.51 -25.02 4.69
N ALA A 1053 -74.19 -25.23 4.76
CA ALA A 1053 -73.41 -25.00 5.97
C ALA A 1053 -73.11 -23.50 6.20
N VAL A 1054 -72.67 -22.77 5.17
CA VAL A 1054 -72.37 -21.32 5.26
C VAL A 1054 -73.62 -20.50 5.63
N TYR A 1055 -74.75 -20.78 4.99
CA TYR A 1055 -76.02 -20.10 5.27
C TYR A 1055 -76.60 -20.38 6.67
N LYS A 1056 -76.14 -21.45 7.35
CA LYS A 1056 -76.52 -21.77 8.73
C LYS A 1056 -75.76 -20.95 9.78
N ILE A 1057 -74.70 -20.23 9.37
CA ILE A 1057 -73.83 -19.42 10.24
C ILE A 1057 -74.05 -17.91 10.02
N ASN A 1058 -74.26 -17.48 8.77
CA ASN A 1058 -74.21 -16.05 8.37
C ASN A 1058 -75.57 -15.47 7.92
N GLN A 1059 -76.66 -15.90 8.56
CA GLN A 1059 -78.03 -15.78 8.05
C GLN A 1059 -78.51 -14.36 7.61
N PRO A 1060 -78.18 -13.23 8.26
CA PRO A 1060 -78.83 -11.94 7.95
C PRO A 1060 -78.21 -11.09 6.83
N HIS A 1061 -76.96 -11.35 6.39
CA HIS A 1061 -76.14 -10.30 5.73
C HIS A 1061 -75.76 -10.54 4.26
N LEU A 1062 -76.02 -11.72 3.70
CA LEU A 1062 -75.74 -12.04 2.29
C LEU A 1062 -76.88 -11.69 1.31
N GLN A 1063 -78.00 -11.14 1.79
CA GLN A 1063 -79.23 -10.97 0.99
C GLN A 1063 -79.71 -9.50 0.81
N SER A 1064 -78.90 -8.50 1.19
CA SER A 1064 -79.25 -7.09 0.96
C SER A 1064 -78.88 -6.62 -0.47
N ASN A 1065 -79.93 -6.27 -1.23
CA ASN A 1065 -79.93 -5.60 -2.54
C ASN A 1065 -79.57 -6.43 -3.80
N GLN A 1066 -80.56 -7.13 -4.36
CA GLN A 1066 -81.06 -6.81 -5.71
C GLN A 1066 -82.49 -7.37 -5.93
N ILE A 1067 -83.08 -7.08 -7.10
CA ILE A 1067 -84.44 -7.45 -7.54
C ILE A 1067 -85.59 -6.77 -6.76
N LYS A 1068 -85.81 -5.49 -7.07
CA LYS A 1068 -87.17 -4.97 -7.29
C LYS A 1068 -87.41 -4.88 -8.80
N SER A 1069 -88.02 -5.90 -9.39
CA SER A 1069 -88.79 -5.77 -10.64
C SER A 1069 -89.79 -6.92 -10.73
N ASN A 1070 -90.79 -6.78 -11.60
CA ASN A 1070 -92.03 -7.57 -11.57
C ASN A 1070 -92.03 -8.81 -12.49
N GLN A 1071 -93.09 -9.60 -12.29
CA GLN A 1071 -93.77 -10.50 -13.24
C GLN A 1071 -93.37 -11.98 -13.36
N ILE A 1072 -94.47 -12.77 -13.50
CA ILE A 1072 -94.62 -14.12 -14.07
C ILE A 1072 -94.34 -15.33 -13.14
N ASN A 1073 -95.39 -16.12 -12.95
CA ASN A 1073 -95.39 -17.46 -12.36
C ASN A 1073 -94.82 -18.51 -13.34
N PHE A 1074 -94.51 -19.71 -12.83
CA PHE A 1074 -94.60 -21.07 -13.42
C PHE A 1074 -93.48 -21.92 -12.75
N ILE A 1075 -93.74 -22.77 -11.75
CA ILE A 1075 -94.41 -24.10 -11.76
C ILE A 1075 -93.43 -25.23 -12.15
N TYR A 1076 -93.54 -26.37 -11.43
CA TYR A 1076 -92.69 -27.58 -11.46
C TYR A 1076 -91.25 -27.41 -10.91
N ILE A 1077 -90.64 -28.40 -10.22
CA ILE A 1077 -91.07 -29.75 -9.84
C ILE A 1077 -91.04 -29.93 -8.31
N ALA A 1078 -92.12 -30.46 -7.73
CA ALA A 1078 -92.11 -31.09 -6.41
C ALA A 1078 -93.09 -32.28 -6.41
N GLN A 1079 -92.55 -33.51 -6.35
CA GLN A 1079 -93.30 -34.75 -6.14
C GLN A 1079 -92.60 -35.56 -5.04
N ASN A 1080 -93.38 -36.33 -4.28
CA ASN A 1080 -92.99 -37.10 -3.08
C ASN A 1080 -92.53 -36.17 -1.93
N HIS A 1081 -93.28 -36.00 -0.84
CA HIS A 1081 -94.07 -37.00 -0.11
C HIS A 1081 -95.43 -36.47 0.40
N ASN A 1082 -96.45 -37.33 0.35
CA ASN A 1082 -97.58 -37.29 1.28
C ASN A 1082 -97.23 -38.07 2.55
N HIS A 1083 -97.50 -37.53 3.74
CA HIS A 1083 -98.46 -38.06 4.72
C HIS A 1083 -98.33 -37.38 6.11
N ILE A 1084 -99.48 -37.18 6.79
CA ILE A 1084 -99.64 -37.07 8.27
C ILE A 1084 -98.96 -35.82 8.91
N ALA A 1085 -99.65 -34.75 9.37
CA ALA A 1085 -100.68 -34.64 10.44
C ALA A 1085 -100.11 -34.93 11.86
N SER A 1086 -100.44 -34.26 12.98
CA SER A 1086 -101.32 -33.11 13.25
C SER A 1086 -101.05 -32.48 14.66
N VAL A 1087 -101.40 -31.20 14.86
CA VAL A 1087 -101.88 -30.58 16.13
C VAL A 1087 -100.94 -30.46 17.37
N GLY A 1088 -101.12 -29.37 18.16
CA GLY A 1088 -100.52 -29.12 19.50
C GLY A 1088 -99.38 -28.08 19.48
N PHE A 1089 -99.51 -26.79 19.83
CA PHE A 1089 -100.30 -26.02 20.83
C PHE A 1089 -99.79 -26.10 22.29
N THR A 1090 -99.97 -25.00 23.05
CA THR A 1090 -99.41 -24.67 24.40
C THR A 1090 -98.01 -24.02 24.32
N ILE A 1091 -97.78 -22.70 24.49
CA ILE A 1091 -98.29 -21.66 25.42
C ILE A 1091 -97.84 -21.87 26.87
N CYS A 1092 -96.79 -21.16 27.29
CA CYS A 1092 -96.54 -20.77 28.67
C CYS A 1092 -95.80 -19.42 28.69
N THR A 1093 -95.98 -18.61 29.74
CA THR A 1093 -95.92 -17.14 29.62
C THR A 1093 -95.40 -16.45 30.89
N VAL A 1094 -94.86 -15.23 30.74
CA VAL A 1094 -94.60 -14.20 31.78
C VAL A 1094 -93.44 -14.46 32.78
N ASN A 1095 -92.34 -13.71 32.66
CA ASN A 1095 -92.10 -12.59 33.60
C ASN A 1095 -91.01 -11.58 33.15
N ASN A 1096 -91.11 -10.37 33.71
CA ASN A 1096 -90.34 -9.18 33.33
C ASN A 1096 -89.05 -8.99 34.16
N ILE A 1097 -88.15 -8.13 33.67
CA ILE A 1097 -87.51 -7.01 34.41
C ILE A 1097 -86.99 -5.97 33.38
N LEU A 1098 -86.78 -4.71 33.80
CA LEU A 1098 -86.79 -3.53 32.92
C LEU A 1098 -85.42 -3.07 32.36
N CYS A 1099 -85.50 -2.47 31.16
CA CYS A 1099 -85.00 -1.14 30.71
C CYS A 1099 -84.25 -0.22 31.71
N PRO A 1100 -83.49 0.81 31.23
CA PRO A 1100 -83.58 1.49 29.92
C PRO A 1100 -82.94 0.75 28.73
#